data_AF-A0AAN7CPH7-F1
#
_entry.id   AF-A0AAN7CPH7-F1
#
_cell.length_a   1.000
_cell.length_b   1.000
_cell.length_c   1.000
_cell.angle_alpha   90.00
_cell.angle_beta   90.00
_cell.angle_gamma   90.00
#
_symmetry.space_group_name_H-M   'P 1'
#
loop_
_entity.id
_entity.type
_entity.pdbx_description
1 polymer ?
#
loop_
_entity_poly.entity_id
_entity_poly.type
_entity_poly.pdbx_seq_one_letter_code
_entity_poly.pdbx_strand_id
1 'polypeptide(L)'
;MAAVSDPLPTITLTPREEQLRSLLLGAAKFIDNQDLSSSQEKLPEEGRRDPLVLRWAGGWVRDKLLGAGSHDIDTAINAMTGEAFVDGLRAYCDDPARRERHSLRAEDVGRLHTVPRNPDKSKHLATSTIRLCGLDVDFVNLRRETYTDESRNPTVEFGTAEEDALRRDATVNALFYNLATGHVEDFVGGIADLKSGLIRTPMEPLQTFLDDPLRVLRLVRFASRLGFRIDRNAEEVMADERVLGRLKVKISRERIGVELEKMLKGKQPVESLRLIDRLGLYHAVFTDPERSDMPRPDTASWASAYECLYFLEIHKTPGSVYDLLVTSEEARYYAWSLATLTPWEQLPDDPPLKSGKPALPLPTQAAREGFKAPNKLSDVVTAAHRHRPAILELMELVRDKREGCNERDRFGMAIRDWDSRGGSWRLQVLFAILVDVAERVTPAGKGGGSAREDVLAEWQQFLDHLVELDVMNAPSIKRLVDGKLLAKELGVKPGKWTGAALDMALAWQLRNPGIEDPTGAIEEEKKATVYLVSLLACLRCESRIVGGATGGDDAVKELALNVANVIAPVAAQHEGPNAVAELAEGMVYLGIYLLQRSQRLLKQCQDLATPGIVVLDELIKKAVSPVRLGDEVLFTLLACADETETWPRPETKATAQRLLEQQLNNVPDAPTKEQFLTETVLQTYLRPLFSKSKPASVTASGRRAEYADGAANRGESMPDESALIKPWKYTDLRAVSAVGWAAREADSLLIAKHWPLFIPVLLTLVDDVTTSIRRRGLLILADFLAKVPDRTLHDTGLGKVFEDAIFPTLAFLPSLTPERESVELLSPAYGALRKLADKQPTAGKEGIRGKPKISLLDRMLREGVFMGYFHAKEHVKIVEVLCRQTRPILDEMGVHAVKHLKDLIPMLSAIMTDPFAPVAPETLLAAIQALQRVLANCWPRIPGSPWQDEIINALVLCWLHLDEHEQSPTSDVYIQLKQELLTTSKVLAALLKTSKAEDEAATELSSHVAPLVAKEPRLAALFPPNSPDSSPAHA
;
A
#
# COMPACT_ATOMS: atom_id res chain seq x y z
N MET A 1 -6.93 -69.67 -2.71
CA MET A 1 -7.96 -69.77 -3.75
C MET A 1 -7.36 -69.28 -5.05
N ALA A 2 -7.28 -70.13 -6.07
CA ALA A 2 -6.66 -69.81 -7.35
C ALA A 2 -7.48 -68.74 -8.08
N ALA A 3 -6.90 -67.55 -8.26
CA ALA A 3 -7.48 -66.49 -9.07
C ALA A 3 -7.33 -66.88 -10.54
N VAL A 4 -8.46 -66.97 -11.24
CA VAL A 4 -8.53 -67.07 -12.70
C VAL A 4 -7.84 -65.82 -13.25
N SER A 5 -6.69 -66.01 -13.91
CA SER A 5 -5.98 -64.90 -14.57
C SER A 5 -6.81 -64.45 -15.76
N ASP A 6 -7.46 -63.29 -15.66
CA ASP A 6 -7.91 -62.55 -16.84
C ASP A 6 -6.74 -62.48 -17.84
N PRO A 7 -6.97 -62.69 -19.15
CA PRO A 7 -5.93 -62.49 -20.14
C PRO A 7 -5.39 -61.07 -20.03
N LEU A 8 -4.05 -60.94 -19.98
CA LEU A 8 -3.39 -59.64 -19.93
C LEU A 8 -3.91 -58.76 -21.08
N PRO A 9 -4.31 -57.50 -20.80
CA PRO A 9 -4.92 -56.66 -21.81
C PRO A 9 -3.93 -56.42 -22.96
N THR A 10 -4.39 -56.66 -24.19
CA THR A 10 -3.64 -56.41 -25.42
C THR A 10 -3.96 -55.01 -25.95
N ILE A 11 -2.92 -54.26 -26.30
CA ILE A 11 -3.06 -52.92 -26.89
C ILE A 11 -2.94 -53.06 -28.41
N THR A 12 -3.88 -52.47 -29.15
CA THR A 12 -3.78 -52.37 -30.61
C THR A 12 -2.91 -51.18 -31.00
N LEU A 13 -1.84 -51.43 -31.73
CA LEU A 13 -0.95 -50.37 -32.24
C LEU A 13 -1.51 -49.76 -33.53
N THR A 14 -1.37 -48.43 -33.66
CA THR A 14 -1.60 -47.77 -34.95
C THR A 14 -0.53 -48.16 -35.97
N PRO A 15 -0.76 -47.97 -37.28
CA PRO A 15 0.25 -48.29 -38.30
C PRO A 15 1.60 -47.58 -38.07
N ARG A 16 1.60 -46.34 -37.58
CA ARG A 16 2.82 -45.60 -37.24
C ARG A 16 3.51 -46.13 -35.98
N GLU A 17 2.75 -46.54 -34.98
CA GLU A 17 3.29 -47.17 -33.77
C GLU A 17 3.87 -48.56 -34.07
N GLU A 18 3.23 -49.36 -34.92
CA GLU A 18 3.77 -50.65 -35.35
C GLU A 18 5.06 -50.47 -36.17
N GLN A 19 5.10 -49.45 -37.03
CA GLN A 19 6.31 -49.06 -37.75
C GLN A 19 7.44 -48.70 -36.78
N LEU A 20 7.16 -47.87 -35.77
CA LEU A 20 8.13 -47.49 -34.73
C LEU A 20 8.58 -48.70 -33.92
N ARG A 21 7.66 -49.57 -33.48
CA ARG A 21 7.97 -50.81 -32.77
C ARG A 21 8.92 -51.71 -33.57
N SER A 22 8.63 -51.92 -34.86
CA SER A 22 9.46 -52.72 -35.76
C SER A 22 10.89 -52.14 -35.85
N LEU A 23 11.01 -50.82 -36.02
CA LEU A 23 12.29 -50.12 -36.07
C LEU A 23 13.09 -50.31 -34.77
N LEU A 24 12.47 -50.06 -33.62
CA LEU A 24 13.12 -50.13 -32.32
C LEU A 24 13.60 -51.55 -31.98
N LEU A 25 12.79 -52.57 -32.25
CA LEU A 25 13.19 -53.97 -32.09
C LEU A 25 14.31 -54.39 -33.05
N GLY A 26 14.31 -53.84 -34.27
CA GLY A 26 15.38 -54.05 -35.24
C GLY A 26 16.71 -53.48 -34.75
N ALA A 27 16.69 -52.27 -34.20
CA ALA A 27 17.85 -51.61 -33.64
C ALA A 27 18.37 -52.32 -32.38
N ALA A 28 17.49 -52.73 -31.46
CA ALA A 28 17.90 -53.47 -30.25
C ALA A 28 18.66 -54.76 -30.61
N LYS A 29 18.13 -55.57 -31.55
CA LYS A 29 18.81 -56.79 -32.01
C LYS A 29 20.17 -56.51 -32.67
N PHE A 30 20.30 -55.40 -33.37
CA PHE A 30 21.57 -55.02 -33.99
C PHE A 30 22.62 -54.65 -32.94
N ILE A 31 22.22 -53.89 -31.93
CA ILE A 31 23.10 -53.49 -30.82
C ILE A 31 23.55 -54.72 -30.03
N ASP A 32 22.63 -55.61 -29.65
CA ASP A 32 22.96 -56.87 -28.95
C ASP A 32 23.96 -57.73 -29.74
N ASN A 33 23.80 -57.79 -31.08
CA ASN A 33 24.69 -58.56 -31.95
C ASN A 33 26.07 -57.90 -32.17
N GLN A 34 26.18 -56.57 -32.09
CA GLN A 34 27.47 -55.89 -32.20
C GLN A 34 28.33 -56.10 -30.94
N ASP A 35 27.73 -56.03 -29.74
CA ASP A 35 28.43 -56.28 -28.48
C ASP A 35 28.94 -57.75 -28.36
N LEU A 36 28.23 -58.71 -28.97
CA LEU A 36 28.66 -60.11 -29.08
C LEU A 36 29.87 -60.31 -30.00
N SER A 37 30.15 -59.37 -30.92
CA SER A 37 31.24 -59.47 -31.89
C SER A 37 32.53 -58.76 -31.46
N SER A 38 32.44 -57.79 -30.53
CA SER A 38 33.55 -56.99 -30.01
C SER A 38 34.24 -57.61 -28.78
N SER A 39 33.62 -58.61 -28.14
CA SER A 39 34.15 -59.30 -26.96
C SER A 39 34.70 -60.69 -27.31
N GLN A 40 35.88 -60.73 -27.93
CA GLN A 40 36.63 -61.97 -28.22
C GLN A 40 37.48 -62.48 -27.03
N GLU A 41 37.27 -61.96 -25.82
CA GLU A 41 37.84 -62.52 -24.59
C GLU A 41 36.73 -62.99 -23.66
N LYS A 42 36.83 -64.26 -23.22
CA LYS A 42 35.94 -64.89 -22.25
C LYS A 42 35.91 -64.09 -20.94
N LEU A 43 34.92 -63.23 -20.77
CA LEU A 43 34.52 -62.74 -19.46
C LEU A 43 33.83 -63.88 -18.66
N PRO A 44 34.03 -63.98 -17.34
CA PRO A 44 33.34 -64.95 -16.49
C PRO A 44 31.82 -64.79 -16.60
N GLU A 45 31.04 -65.86 -16.33
CA GLU A 45 29.58 -65.88 -16.47
C GLU A 45 28.85 -64.74 -15.72
N GLU A 46 29.49 -64.12 -14.74
CA GLU A 46 29.00 -62.98 -13.96
C GLU A 46 29.06 -61.62 -14.68
N GLY A 47 29.59 -61.55 -15.91
CA GLY A 47 29.75 -60.31 -16.69
C GLY A 47 28.94 -60.21 -17.99
N ARG A 48 28.04 -61.16 -18.26
CA ARG A 48 27.20 -61.14 -19.48
C ARG A 48 26.11 -60.10 -19.32
N ARG A 49 26.13 -59.03 -20.14
CA ARG A 49 25.03 -58.05 -20.20
C ARG A 49 23.72 -58.75 -20.58
N ASP A 50 22.65 -58.44 -19.87
CA ASP A 50 21.31 -58.88 -20.24
C ASP A 50 20.94 -58.36 -21.64
N PRO A 51 20.24 -59.16 -22.47
CA PRO A 51 19.78 -58.71 -23.78
C PRO A 51 18.86 -57.48 -23.66
N LEU A 52 18.87 -56.62 -24.69
CA LEU A 52 18.07 -55.40 -24.67
C LEU A 52 16.56 -55.72 -24.73
N VAL A 53 15.85 -55.28 -23.69
CA VAL A 53 14.40 -55.32 -23.60
C VAL A 53 13.86 -53.91 -23.58
N LEU A 54 13.09 -53.57 -24.61
CA LEU A 54 12.45 -52.27 -24.77
C LEU A 54 10.99 -52.32 -24.34
N ARG A 55 10.57 -51.31 -23.58
CA ARG A 55 9.19 -51.14 -23.12
C ARG A 55 8.70 -49.74 -23.40
N TRP A 56 7.44 -49.59 -23.79
CA TRP A 56 6.78 -48.30 -23.68
C TRP A 56 6.15 -48.19 -22.30
N ALA A 57 6.33 -47.05 -21.63
CA ALA A 57 6.01 -46.92 -20.21
C ALA A 57 4.98 -45.84 -19.90
N GLY A 58 4.28 -46.01 -18.78
CA GLY A 58 3.53 -44.97 -18.10
C GLY A 58 2.33 -44.42 -18.85
N GLY A 59 2.35 -43.11 -19.15
CA GLY A 59 1.18 -42.36 -19.61
C GLY A 59 0.59 -42.91 -20.91
N TRP A 60 1.45 -43.32 -21.86
CA TRP A 60 1.02 -43.90 -23.12
C TRP A 60 0.23 -45.20 -22.90
N VAL A 61 0.74 -46.11 -22.05
CA VAL A 61 0.09 -47.41 -21.77
C VAL A 61 -1.28 -47.20 -21.12
N ARG A 62 -1.33 -46.34 -20.09
CA ARG A 62 -2.58 -45.97 -19.41
C ARG A 62 -3.62 -45.39 -20.37
N ASP A 63 -3.21 -44.40 -21.17
CA ASP A 63 -4.14 -43.69 -22.05
C ASP A 63 -4.67 -44.61 -23.16
N LYS A 64 -3.82 -45.51 -23.69
CA LYS A 64 -4.24 -46.56 -24.64
C LYS A 64 -5.26 -47.53 -24.04
N LEU A 65 -5.05 -47.98 -22.81
CA LEU A 65 -5.99 -48.86 -22.11
C LEU A 65 -7.34 -48.18 -21.81
N LEU A 66 -7.35 -46.85 -21.69
CA LEU A 66 -8.57 -46.04 -21.57
C LEU A 66 -9.21 -45.68 -22.93
N GLY A 67 -8.65 -46.15 -24.04
CA GLY A 67 -9.15 -45.85 -25.39
C GLY A 67 -8.81 -44.44 -25.88
N ALA A 68 -7.88 -43.73 -25.24
CA ALA A 68 -7.39 -42.42 -25.65
C ALA A 68 -6.13 -42.53 -26.53
N GLY A 69 -5.95 -41.57 -27.44
CA GLY A 69 -4.71 -41.42 -28.21
C GLY A 69 -3.59 -40.81 -27.36
N SER A 70 -2.35 -41.21 -27.62
CA SER A 70 -1.14 -40.60 -27.06
C SER A 70 -0.08 -40.46 -28.14
N HIS A 71 0.60 -39.32 -28.18
CA HIS A 71 1.65 -39.01 -29.16
C HIS A 71 3.06 -38.95 -28.55
N ASP A 72 3.15 -38.74 -27.24
CA ASP A 72 4.39 -38.82 -26.47
C ASP A 72 4.61 -40.27 -25.99
N ILE A 73 5.77 -40.83 -26.31
CA ILE A 73 6.13 -42.23 -26.00
C ILE A 73 7.43 -42.28 -25.21
N ASP A 74 7.34 -42.71 -23.95
CA ASP A 74 8.51 -43.02 -23.13
C ASP A 74 8.98 -44.47 -23.38
N THR A 75 10.13 -44.64 -24.03
CA THR A 75 10.78 -45.93 -24.27
C THR A 75 11.80 -46.23 -23.18
N ALA A 76 11.46 -47.17 -22.30
CA ALA A 76 12.30 -47.66 -21.21
C ALA A 76 13.23 -48.80 -21.65
N ILE A 77 14.50 -48.71 -21.28
CA ILE A 77 15.59 -49.60 -21.68
C ILE A 77 16.26 -50.21 -20.43
N ASN A 78 16.48 -51.53 -20.42
CA ASN A 78 17.03 -52.24 -19.25
C ASN A 78 18.56 -52.15 -19.09
N ALA A 79 19.32 -52.28 -20.19
CA ALA A 79 20.76 -52.61 -20.09
C ALA A 79 21.72 -51.48 -20.50
N MET A 80 21.21 -50.33 -20.98
CA MET A 80 22.04 -49.23 -21.46
C MET A 80 21.35 -47.86 -21.30
N THR A 81 22.12 -46.77 -21.49
CA THR A 81 21.58 -45.40 -21.46
C THR A 81 20.81 -45.09 -22.74
N GLY A 82 19.86 -44.15 -22.65
CA GLY A 82 19.10 -43.69 -23.81
C GLY A 82 20.00 -43.13 -24.92
N GLU A 83 21.05 -42.40 -24.56
CA GLU A 83 22.04 -41.86 -25.50
C GLU A 83 22.78 -42.96 -26.27
N ALA A 84 23.29 -43.97 -25.57
CA ALA A 84 23.99 -45.08 -26.21
C ALA A 84 23.07 -45.90 -27.13
N PHE A 85 21.80 -46.06 -26.74
CA PHE A 85 20.80 -46.70 -27.60
C PHE A 85 20.51 -45.86 -28.84
N VAL A 86 20.39 -44.53 -28.70
CA VAL A 86 20.17 -43.61 -29.82
C VAL A 86 21.32 -43.66 -30.82
N ASP A 87 22.57 -43.71 -30.36
CA ASP A 87 23.73 -43.85 -31.27
C ASP A 87 23.74 -45.21 -31.98
N GLY A 88 23.37 -46.29 -31.27
CA GLY A 88 23.16 -47.60 -31.89
C GLY A 88 22.00 -47.61 -32.91
N LEU A 89 20.91 -46.89 -32.62
CA LEU A 89 19.78 -46.69 -33.54
C LEU A 89 20.20 -45.88 -34.77
N ARG A 90 21.07 -44.87 -34.62
CA ARG A 90 21.66 -44.13 -35.75
C ARG A 90 22.48 -45.06 -36.64
N ALA A 91 23.42 -45.80 -36.04
CA ALA A 91 24.24 -46.76 -36.76
C ALA A 91 23.39 -47.86 -37.43
N TYR A 92 22.30 -48.30 -36.80
CA TYR A 92 21.34 -49.21 -37.41
C TYR A 92 20.66 -48.59 -38.63
N CYS A 93 20.26 -47.32 -38.52
CA CYS A 93 19.61 -46.58 -39.59
C CYS A 93 20.58 -46.15 -40.70
N ASP A 94 21.90 -46.15 -40.54
CA ASP A 94 22.83 -45.72 -41.60
C ASP A 94 22.87 -46.64 -42.84
N ASP A 95 22.44 -47.89 -42.68
CA ASP A 95 22.29 -48.86 -43.78
C ASP A 95 20.99 -48.62 -44.57
N PRO A 96 21.07 -48.25 -45.88
CA PRO A 96 19.90 -47.98 -46.71
C PRO A 96 18.91 -49.15 -46.80
N ALA A 97 19.39 -50.40 -46.78
CA ALA A 97 18.53 -51.58 -46.85
C ALA A 97 17.66 -51.74 -45.59
N ARG A 98 18.15 -51.27 -44.44
CA ARG A 98 17.41 -51.31 -43.17
C ARG A 98 16.38 -50.17 -43.09
N ARG A 99 16.67 -49.01 -43.68
CA ARG A 99 15.68 -47.93 -43.83
C ARG A 99 14.49 -48.36 -44.67
N GLU A 100 14.76 -49.03 -45.80
CA GLU A 100 13.73 -49.56 -46.68
C GLU A 100 12.89 -50.65 -46.00
N ARG A 101 13.53 -51.57 -45.26
CA ARG A 101 12.85 -52.63 -44.49
C ARG A 101 11.79 -52.08 -43.52
N HIS A 102 12.02 -50.92 -42.92
CA HIS A 102 11.10 -50.28 -41.98
C HIS A 102 10.24 -49.17 -42.62
N SER A 103 10.24 -49.09 -43.97
CA SER A 103 9.47 -48.09 -44.73
C SER A 103 9.73 -46.64 -44.30
N LEU A 104 10.97 -46.31 -43.89
CA LEU A 104 11.32 -44.98 -43.38
C LEU A 104 11.44 -43.97 -44.52
N ARG A 105 10.70 -42.86 -44.44
CA ARG A 105 10.87 -41.70 -45.33
C ARG A 105 12.03 -40.84 -44.85
N ALA A 106 12.57 -39.99 -45.72
CA ALA A 106 13.64 -39.04 -45.39
C ALA A 106 13.29 -38.10 -44.21
N GLU A 107 12.01 -37.91 -43.94
CA GLU A 107 11.47 -37.08 -42.85
C GLU A 107 11.18 -37.86 -41.55
N ASP A 108 11.06 -39.19 -41.62
CA ASP A 108 10.67 -40.04 -40.48
C ASP A 108 11.82 -40.24 -39.47
N VAL A 109 13.05 -40.05 -39.93
CA VAL A 109 14.25 -39.94 -39.11
C VAL A 109 14.72 -38.50 -39.29
N GLY A 110 14.04 -37.54 -38.65
CA GLY A 110 14.39 -36.12 -38.76
C GLY A 110 15.88 -35.86 -38.48
N ARG A 111 16.42 -34.67 -38.80
CA ARG A 111 17.80 -34.32 -38.42
C ARG A 111 17.97 -34.63 -36.93
N LEU A 112 18.73 -35.67 -36.62
CA LEU A 112 19.00 -36.19 -35.28
C LEU A 112 19.86 -35.18 -34.50
N HIS A 113 19.36 -33.97 -34.30
CA HIS A 113 19.98 -32.99 -33.42
C HIS A 113 19.68 -33.44 -31.99
N THR A 114 20.73 -33.85 -31.28
CA THR A 114 20.70 -34.04 -29.83
C THR A 114 20.20 -32.73 -29.23
N VAL A 115 18.97 -32.71 -28.68
CA VAL A 115 18.47 -31.54 -27.96
C VAL A 115 19.41 -31.34 -26.76
N PRO A 116 20.03 -30.16 -26.59
CA PRO A 116 20.93 -29.93 -25.47
C PRO A 116 20.21 -30.19 -24.14
N ARG A 117 20.94 -30.78 -23.18
CA ARG A 117 20.51 -31.00 -21.78
C ARG A 117 19.60 -29.86 -21.34
N ASN A 118 18.36 -30.16 -20.98
CA ASN A 118 17.49 -29.18 -20.32
C ASN A 118 17.80 -29.23 -18.81
N PRO A 119 18.60 -28.29 -18.27
CA PRO A 119 19.04 -28.33 -16.88
C PRO A 119 17.87 -28.25 -15.87
N ASP A 120 16.71 -27.74 -16.29
CA ASP A 120 15.53 -27.55 -15.44
C ASP A 120 14.71 -28.84 -15.25
N LYS A 121 14.87 -29.85 -16.12
CA LYS A 121 14.15 -31.12 -16.01
C LYS A 121 14.87 -32.16 -15.15
N SER A 122 16.21 -32.22 -15.18
CA SER A 122 17.05 -32.89 -14.17
C SER A 122 18.53 -32.83 -14.58
N LYS A 123 19.45 -32.53 -13.64
CA LYS A 123 20.90 -32.59 -13.88
C LYS A 123 21.45 -34.02 -14.10
N HIS A 124 20.64 -35.06 -13.88
CA HIS A 124 21.08 -36.47 -13.88
C HIS A 124 20.27 -37.44 -14.78
N LEU A 125 19.30 -36.96 -15.57
CA LEU A 125 18.57 -37.80 -16.53
C LEU A 125 19.14 -37.58 -17.95
N ALA A 126 19.80 -38.61 -18.48
CA ALA A 126 20.16 -38.66 -19.89
C ALA A 126 18.93 -39.06 -20.73
N THR A 127 17.96 -38.15 -20.85
CA THR A 127 16.82 -38.29 -21.77
C THR A 127 17.19 -37.74 -23.14
N SER A 128 17.04 -38.56 -24.17
CA SER A 128 17.13 -38.14 -25.57
C SER A 128 15.73 -38.16 -26.19
N THR A 129 15.19 -36.97 -26.48
CA THR A 129 13.91 -36.80 -27.20
C THR A 129 14.18 -36.78 -28.70
N ILE A 130 13.52 -37.65 -29.47
CA ILE A 130 13.67 -37.74 -30.92
C ILE A 130 12.31 -37.91 -31.56
N ARG A 131 12.06 -37.16 -32.64
CA ARG A 131 10.89 -37.36 -33.47
C ARG A 131 11.14 -38.50 -34.47
N LEU A 132 10.47 -39.63 -34.27
CA LEU A 132 10.60 -40.85 -35.08
C LEU A 132 9.25 -41.29 -35.62
N CYS A 133 9.18 -41.56 -36.93
CA CYS A 133 7.93 -41.97 -37.61
C CYS A 133 6.75 -40.98 -37.38
N GLY A 134 7.07 -39.69 -37.16
CA GLY A 134 6.11 -38.64 -36.85
C GLY A 134 5.65 -38.56 -35.40
N LEU A 135 6.16 -39.42 -34.50
CA LEU A 135 5.87 -39.49 -33.06
C LEU A 135 7.03 -38.92 -32.24
N ASP A 136 6.73 -38.35 -31.08
CA ASP A 136 7.75 -37.84 -30.16
C ASP A 136 8.12 -38.95 -29.16
N VAL A 137 9.39 -39.37 -29.20
CA VAL A 137 9.88 -40.54 -28.46
C VAL A 137 11.00 -40.13 -27.52
N ASP A 138 10.82 -40.43 -26.23
CA ASP A 138 11.82 -40.21 -25.18
C ASP A 138 12.46 -41.54 -24.80
N PHE A 139 13.80 -41.62 -24.86
CA PHE A 139 14.53 -42.81 -24.42
C PHE A 139 15.00 -42.64 -22.98
N VAL A 140 14.58 -43.55 -22.10
CA VAL A 140 14.89 -43.56 -20.66
C VAL A 140 15.45 -44.91 -20.23
N ASN A 141 16.40 -44.90 -19.30
CA ASN A 141 16.86 -46.13 -18.65
C ASN A 141 15.93 -46.51 -17.50
N LEU A 142 15.70 -47.82 -17.33
CA LEU A 142 15.10 -48.36 -16.12
C LEU A 142 16.04 -48.08 -14.96
N ARG A 143 15.49 -47.56 -13.86
CA ARG A 143 16.30 -47.06 -12.78
C ARG A 143 15.71 -47.34 -11.41
N ARG A 144 16.62 -47.55 -10.48
CA ARG A 144 16.38 -47.54 -9.04
C ARG A 144 16.82 -46.18 -8.49
N GLU A 145 16.03 -45.65 -7.58
CA GLU A 145 16.30 -44.35 -6.95
C GLU A 145 16.46 -44.55 -5.45
N THR A 146 17.54 -44.01 -4.89
CA THR A 146 17.73 -43.93 -3.44
C THR A 146 17.65 -42.46 -3.03
N TYR A 147 16.75 -42.16 -2.10
CA TYR A 147 16.50 -40.81 -1.61
C TYR A 147 17.27 -40.56 -0.32
N THR A 148 17.87 -39.38 -0.20
CA THR A 148 18.47 -38.91 1.06
C THR A 148 17.64 -37.76 1.63
N ASP A 149 17.73 -37.54 2.94
CA ASP A 149 17.00 -36.46 3.59
C ASP A 149 17.50 -35.06 3.19
N GLU A 150 18.78 -34.96 2.83
CA GLU A 150 19.44 -33.68 2.52
C GLU A 150 19.27 -33.25 1.05
N SER A 151 19.04 -34.19 0.12
CA SER A 151 18.95 -33.90 -1.32
C SER A 151 17.54 -34.10 -1.86
N ARG A 152 17.13 -33.18 -2.73
CA ARG A 152 15.94 -33.35 -3.57
C ARG A 152 16.13 -34.39 -4.67
N ASN A 153 17.35 -34.50 -5.20
CA ASN A 153 17.63 -35.40 -6.30
C ASN A 153 18.06 -36.76 -5.74
N PRO A 154 17.39 -37.86 -6.10
CA PRO A 154 17.83 -39.19 -5.70
C PRO A 154 19.13 -39.57 -6.41
N THR A 155 19.91 -40.45 -5.81
CA THR A 155 20.98 -41.17 -6.52
C THR A 155 20.33 -42.22 -7.43
N VAL A 156 20.73 -42.24 -8.69
CA VAL A 156 20.12 -43.05 -9.75
C VAL A 156 21.06 -44.18 -10.14
N GLU A 157 20.58 -45.41 -10.07
CA GLU A 157 21.28 -46.63 -10.51
C GLU A 157 20.44 -47.38 -11.54
N PHE A 158 21.05 -48.27 -12.33
CA PHE A 158 20.30 -49.17 -13.21
C PHE A 158 19.42 -50.09 -12.35
N GLY A 159 18.16 -50.22 -12.75
CA GLY A 159 17.17 -51.02 -12.02
C GLY A 159 16.34 -51.91 -12.94
N THR A 160 15.62 -52.84 -12.33
CA THR A 160 14.63 -53.69 -13.02
C THR A 160 13.36 -52.92 -13.38
N ALA A 161 12.49 -53.51 -14.21
CA ALA A 161 11.20 -52.91 -14.56
C ALA A 161 10.28 -52.78 -13.32
N GLU A 162 10.36 -53.73 -12.39
CA GLU A 162 9.65 -53.69 -11.10
C GLU A 162 10.18 -52.57 -10.19
N GLU A 163 11.49 -52.44 -10.04
CA GLU A 163 12.09 -51.33 -9.27
C GLU A 163 11.76 -49.96 -9.89
N ASP A 164 11.73 -49.86 -11.23
CA ASP A 164 11.28 -48.65 -11.93
C ASP A 164 9.77 -48.37 -11.72
N ALA A 165 8.96 -49.42 -11.62
CA ALA A 165 7.52 -49.31 -11.33
C ALA A 165 7.28 -48.75 -9.93
N LEU A 166 7.99 -49.28 -8.92
CA LEU A 166 7.83 -48.93 -7.51
C LEU A 166 8.19 -47.47 -7.20
N ARG A 167 9.17 -46.90 -7.90
CA ARG A 167 9.55 -45.49 -7.74
C ARG A 167 8.61 -44.51 -8.45
N ARG A 168 7.57 -44.94 -9.16
CA ARG A 168 6.66 -44.02 -9.87
C ARG A 168 5.63 -43.39 -8.95
N ASP A 169 4.94 -42.39 -9.46
CA ASP A 169 3.96 -41.61 -8.69
C ASP A 169 2.69 -42.41 -8.39
N ALA A 170 2.10 -43.05 -9.39
CA ALA A 170 0.86 -43.81 -9.26
C ALA A 170 0.94 -45.16 -9.97
N THR A 171 0.25 -46.17 -9.44
CA THR A 171 0.16 -47.54 -9.99
C THR A 171 -0.31 -47.53 -11.45
N VAL A 172 -1.31 -46.72 -11.77
CA VAL A 172 -1.83 -46.54 -13.14
C VAL A 172 -0.82 -45.94 -14.12
N ASN A 173 0.25 -45.32 -13.63
CA ASN A 173 1.36 -44.77 -14.44
C ASN A 173 2.62 -45.63 -14.40
N ALA A 174 2.56 -46.78 -13.72
CA ALA A 174 3.64 -47.74 -13.55
C ALA A 174 3.45 -48.99 -14.41
N LEU A 175 2.63 -48.87 -15.47
CA LEU A 175 2.40 -49.91 -16.46
C LEU A 175 3.44 -49.86 -17.58
N PHE A 176 3.82 -51.02 -18.09
CA PHE A 176 4.72 -51.16 -19.22
C PHE A 176 4.08 -51.95 -20.35
N TYR A 177 4.43 -51.65 -21.58
CA TYR A 177 4.08 -52.43 -22.76
C TYR A 177 5.37 -52.97 -23.37
N ASN A 178 5.56 -54.28 -23.30
CA ASN A 178 6.76 -54.94 -23.78
C ASN A 178 6.72 -55.04 -25.31
N LEU A 179 7.68 -54.41 -25.99
CA LEU A 179 7.68 -54.34 -27.44
C LEU A 179 7.90 -55.71 -28.09
N ALA A 180 8.67 -56.60 -27.47
CA ALA A 180 8.96 -57.92 -28.04
C ALA A 180 7.74 -58.85 -27.93
N THR A 181 7.09 -58.88 -26.76
CA THR A 181 5.96 -59.80 -26.52
C THR A 181 4.62 -59.23 -26.95
N GLY A 182 4.47 -57.91 -27.01
CA GLY A 182 3.20 -57.24 -27.29
C GLY A 182 2.19 -57.29 -26.13
N HIS A 183 2.66 -57.56 -24.91
CA HIS A 183 1.82 -57.62 -23.71
C HIS A 183 2.07 -56.44 -22.77
N VAL A 184 1.02 -56.07 -22.02
CA VAL A 184 1.12 -55.14 -20.90
C VAL A 184 1.66 -55.89 -19.68
N GLU A 185 2.70 -55.34 -19.06
CA GLU A 185 3.31 -55.79 -17.81
C GLU A 185 2.88 -54.85 -16.68
N ASP A 186 2.37 -55.44 -15.59
CA ASP A 186 1.91 -54.73 -14.39
C ASP A 186 2.53 -55.38 -13.15
N PHE A 187 3.41 -54.63 -12.49
CA PHE A 187 4.15 -55.09 -11.31
C PHE A 187 3.53 -54.61 -10.00
N VAL A 188 2.56 -53.68 -10.06
CA VAL A 188 2.08 -52.93 -8.88
C VAL A 188 0.55 -52.87 -8.75
N GLY A 189 -0.17 -53.63 -9.59
CA GLY A 189 -1.63 -53.68 -9.60
C GLY A 189 -2.30 -52.50 -10.31
N GLY A 190 -1.59 -51.79 -11.18
CA GLY A 190 -2.09 -50.64 -11.92
C GLY A 190 -3.27 -50.94 -12.84
N ILE A 191 -3.41 -52.15 -13.38
CA ILE A 191 -4.55 -52.55 -14.23
C ILE A 191 -5.83 -52.63 -13.40
N ALA A 192 -5.76 -53.20 -12.20
CA ALA A 192 -6.90 -53.30 -11.29
C ALA A 192 -7.35 -51.91 -10.83
N ASP A 193 -6.38 -51.06 -10.47
CA ASP A 193 -6.65 -49.67 -10.09
C ASP A 193 -7.24 -48.86 -11.25
N LEU A 194 -6.74 -49.05 -12.48
CA LEU A 194 -7.27 -48.44 -13.70
C LEU A 194 -8.72 -48.84 -13.96
N LYS A 195 -9.06 -50.13 -13.81
CA LYS A 195 -10.44 -50.64 -13.93
C LYS A 195 -11.37 -50.06 -12.86
N SER A 196 -10.86 -49.83 -11.65
CA SER A 196 -11.63 -49.32 -10.52
C SER A 196 -11.72 -47.79 -10.45
N GLY A 197 -10.97 -47.06 -11.30
CA GLY A 197 -10.91 -45.61 -11.26
C GLY A 197 -10.19 -45.06 -10.02
N LEU A 198 -9.10 -45.72 -9.61
CA LEU A 198 -8.36 -45.41 -8.38
C LEU A 198 -6.94 -44.93 -8.69
N ILE A 199 -6.49 -43.90 -7.98
CA ILE A 199 -5.11 -43.40 -7.98
C ILE A 199 -4.46 -43.83 -6.67
N ARG A 200 -3.59 -44.85 -6.75
CA ARG A 200 -2.82 -45.39 -5.62
C ARG A 200 -1.33 -45.21 -5.85
N THR A 201 -0.55 -45.02 -4.79
CA THR A 201 0.92 -45.05 -4.85
C THR A 201 1.44 -46.50 -4.96
N PRO A 202 2.49 -46.76 -5.75
CA PRO A 202 3.06 -48.11 -5.84
C PRO A 202 3.64 -48.66 -4.52
N MET A 203 4.15 -47.76 -3.68
CA MET A 203 4.69 -48.06 -2.35
C MET A 203 3.81 -47.44 -1.26
N GLU A 204 4.23 -47.61 -0.01
CA GLU A 204 3.61 -46.96 1.15
C GLU A 204 3.52 -45.42 0.93
N PRO A 205 2.34 -44.80 1.10
CA PRO A 205 2.13 -43.39 0.75
C PRO A 205 3.05 -42.41 1.49
N LEU A 206 3.30 -42.60 2.79
CA LEU A 206 4.13 -41.68 3.58
C LEU A 206 5.56 -41.67 3.06
N GLN A 207 6.16 -42.84 2.85
CA GLN A 207 7.47 -42.95 2.22
C GLN A 207 7.47 -42.29 0.84
N THR A 208 6.47 -42.60 0.01
CA THR A 208 6.35 -42.05 -1.35
C THR A 208 6.33 -40.52 -1.38
N PHE A 209 5.62 -39.88 -0.44
CA PHE A 209 5.53 -38.42 -0.37
C PHE A 209 6.72 -37.78 0.34
N LEU A 210 7.39 -38.46 1.27
CA LEU A 210 8.62 -37.96 1.89
C LEU A 210 9.82 -38.00 0.92
N ASP A 211 9.86 -39.00 0.04
CA ASP A 211 10.87 -39.15 -1.01
C ASP A 211 10.76 -38.02 -2.04
N ASP A 212 9.59 -37.89 -2.68
CA ASP A 212 9.26 -36.78 -3.61
C ASP A 212 7.88 -36.16 -3.29
N PRO A 213 7.84 -35.08 -2.51
CA PRO A 213 6.59 -34.41 -2.12
C PRO A 213 5.76 -33.90 -3.30
N LEU A 214 6.37 -33.65 -4.47
CA LEU A 214 5.62 -33.19 -5.65
C LEU A 214 4.59 -34.25 -6.11
N ARG A 215 4.78 -35.52 -5.74
CA ARG A 215 3.82 -36.59 -6.04
C ARG A 215 2.43 -36.30 -5.49
N VAL A 216 2.30 -35.59 -4.37
CA VAL A 216 1.00 -35.16 -3.84
C VAL A 216 0.22 -34.37 -4.89
N LEU A 217 0.84 -33.32 -5.45
CA LEU A 217 0.21 -32.50 -6.49
C LEU A 217 0.00 -33.28 -7.80
N ARG A 218 0.92 -34.19 -8.15
CA ARG A 218 0.75 -35.04 -9.34
C ARG A 218 -0.44 -35.98 -9.20
N LEU A 219 -0.65 -36.57 -8.03
CA LEU A 219 -1.80 -37.44 -7.74
C LEU A 219 -3.11 -36.65 -7.82
N VAL A 220 -3.16 -35.45 -7.25
CA VAL A 220 -4.29 -34.52 -7.40
C VAL A 220 -4.57 -34.25 -8.89
N ARG A 221 -3.53 -33.95 -9.69
CA ARG A 221 -3.68 -33.74 -11.13
C ARG A 221 -4.18 -34.99 -11.86
N PHE A 222 -3.69 -36.18 -11.52
CA PHE A 222 -4.15 -37.41 -12.19
C PHE A 222 -5.59 -37.73 -11.82
N ALA A 223 -5.97 -37.58 -10.55
CA ALA A 223 -7.34 -37.75 -10.08
C ALA A 223 -8.30 -36.83 -10.84
N SER A 224 -7.99 -35.52 -10.92
CA SER A 224 -8.84 -34.57 -11.65
C SER A 224 -8.83 -34.75 -13.16
N ARG A 225 -7.68 -35.07 -13.78
CA ARG A 225 -7.59 -35.31 -15.23
C ARG A 225 -8.38 -36.55 -15.67
N LEU A 226 -8.35 -37.61 -14.87
CA LEU A 226 -8.95 -38.91 -15.19
C LEU A 226 -10.37 -39.06 -14.63
N GLY A 227 -10.79 -38.21 -13.69
CA GLY A 227 -12.04 -38.38 -12.93
C GLY A 227 -11.97 -39.56 -11.95
N PHE A 228 -10.77 -39.87 -11.45
CA PHE A 228 -10.51 -40.99 -10.55
C PHE A 228 -10.45 -40.51 -9.10
N ARG A 229 -10.65 -41.42 -8.14
CA ARG A 229 -10.50 -41.13 -6.72
C ARG A 229 -9.09 -41.46 -6.25
N ILE A 230 -8.58 -40.74 -5.26
CA ILE A 230 -7.30 -41.08 -4.63
C ILE A 230 -7.55 -42.16 -3.58
N ASP A 231 -6.63 -43.12 -3.46
CA ASP A 231 -6.68 -44.16 -2.43
C ASP A 231 -6.73 -43.53 -1.03
N ARG A 232 -7.59 -44.07 -0.15
CA ARG A 232 -7.85 -43.49 1.17
C ARG A 232 -6.59 -43.38 2.02
N ASN A 233 -5.71 -44.38 1.98
CA ASN A 233 -4.46 -44.34 2.75
C ASN A 233 -3.54 -43.23 2.23
N ALA A 234 -3.53 -43.02 0.91
CA ALA A 234 -2.78 -41.91 0.32
C ALA A 234 -3.40 -40.55 0.70
N GLU A 235 -4.73 -40.40 0.66
CA GLU A 235 -5.40 -39.16 1.06
C GLU A 235 -5.13 -38.78 2.52
N GLU A 236 -5.21 -39.74 3.45
CA GLU A 236 -4.96 -39.50 4.89
C GLU A 236 -3.53 -38.99 5.14
N VAL A 237 -2.55 -39.48 4.36
CA VAL A 237 -1.15 -39.10 4.50
C VAL A 237 -0.82 -37.77 3.78
N MET A 238 -1.56 -37.41 2.72
CA MET A 238 -1.33 -36.14 2.01
C MET A 238 -1.50 -34.91 2.90
N ALA A 239 -2.35 -35.01 3.93
CA ALA A 239 -2.59 -33.94 4.91
C ALA A 239 -1.63 -33.98 6.12
N ASP A 240 -0.71 -34.95 6.20
CA ASP A 240 0.26 -35.05 7.29
C ASP A 240 1.23 -33.84 7.29
N GLU A 241 1.43 -33.21 8.44
CA GLU A 241 2.27 -32.02 8.56
C GLU A 241 3.70 -32.22 8.07
N ARG A 242 4.24 -33.45 8.17
CA ARG A 242 5.59 -33.78 7.65
C ARG A 242 5.63 -33.70 6.14
N VAL A 243 4.58 -34.18 5.48
CA VAL A 243 4.44 -34.13 4.02
C VAL A 243 4.24 -32.69 3.55
N LEU A 244 3.35 -31.94 4.21
CA LEU A 244 3.12 -30.52 3.92
C LEU A 244 4.39 -29.68 4.11
N GLY A 245 5.12 -29.90 5.21
CA GLY A 245 6.40 -29.26 5.49
C GLY A 245 7.45 -29.56 4.44
N ARG A 246 7.59 -30.82 4.02
CA ARG A 246 8.51 -31.19 2.92
C ARG A 246 8.09 -30.62 1.57
N LEU A 247 6.79 -30.58 1.26
CA LEU A 247 6.28 -29.95 0.04
C LEU A 247 6.61 -28.46 -0.01
N LYS A 248 6.56 -27.78 1.14
CA LYS A 248 6.89 -26.36 1.28
C LYS A 248 8.40 -26.08 1.10
N VAL A 249 9.27 -26.92 1.65
CA VAL A 249 10.73 -26.66 1.69
C VAL A 249 11.50 -27.33 0.54
N LYS A 250 11.21 -28.60 0.23
CA LYS A 250 12.03 -29.42 -0.69
C LYS A 250 11.73 -29.14 -2.16
N ILE A 251 10.52 -28.64 -2.48
CA ILE A 251 10.06 -28.45 -3.86
C ILE A 251 10.11 -26.96 -4.25
N SER A 252 10.72 -26.71 -5.40
CA SER A 252 10.82 -25.36 -5.97
C SER A 252 9.47 -24.90 -6.51
N ARG A 253 9.19 -23.61 -6.40
CA ARG A 253 7.89 -23.02 -6.70
C ARG A 253 7.54 -23.13 -8.19
N GLU A 254 8.55 -23.16 -9.07
CA GLU A 254 8.38 -23.35 -10.52
C GLU A 254 7.76 -24.72 -10.83
N ARG A 255 8.13 -25.77 -10.07
CA ARG A 255 7.54 -27.11 -10.29
C ARG A 255 6.12 -27.21 -9.78
N ILE A 256 5.81 -26.52 -8.69
CA ILE A 256 4.42 -26.38 -8.23
C ILE A 256 3.61 -25.66 -9.29
N GLY A 257 4.13 -24.55 -9.83
CA GLY A 257 3.54 -23.81 -10.94
C GLY A 257 3.24 -24.68 -12.16
N VAL A 258 4.18 -25.53 -12.59
CA VAL A 258 3.97 -26.44 -13.73
C VAL A 258 2.86 -27.47 -13.48
N GLU A 259 2.81 -28.06 -12.27
CA GLU A 259 1.74 -29.03 -11.96
C GLU A 259 0.37 -28.31 -11.84
N LEU A 260 0.34 -27.13 -11.20
CA LEU A 260 -0.85 -26.30 -11.09
C LEU A 260 -1.35 -25.84 -12.47
N GLU A 261 -0.48 -25.36 -13.35
CA GLU A 261 -0.84 -24.94 -14.71
C GLU A 261 -1.52 -26.08 -15.48
N LYS A 262 -1.00 -27.31 -15.37
CA LYS A 262 -1.61 -28.49 -15.99
C LYS A 262 -2.96 -28.86 -15.38
N MET A 263 -3.15 -28.63 -14.07
CA MET A 263 -4.45 -28.82 -13.41
C MET A 263 -5.48 -27.79 -13.91
N LEU A 264 -5.10 -26.51 -13.93
CA LEU A 264 -6.00 -25.41 -14.27
C LEU A 264 -6.33 -25.33 -15.78
N LYS A 265 -5.42 -25.76 -16.66
CA LYS A 265 -5.70 -25.97 -18.09
C LYS A 265 -6.44 -27.28 -18.39
N GLY A 266 -6.61 -28.13 -17.38
CA GLY A 266 -7.21 -29.46 -17.52
C GLY A 266 -8.70 -29.44 -17.87
N LYS A 267 -9.26 -30.65 -17.98
CA LYS A 267 -10.70 -30.84 -18.21
C LYS A 267 -11.56 -30.51 -16.99
N GLN A 268 -11.04 -30.77 -15.78
CA GLN A 268 -11.75 -30.58 -14.51
C GLN A 268 -10.90 -29.77 -13.51
N PRO A 269 -10.69 -28.47 -13.77
CA PRO A 269 -9.93 -27.61 -12.86
C PRO A 269 -10.59 -27.50 -11.47
N VAL A 270 -11.93 -27.47 -11.40
CA VAL A 270 -12.68 -27.44 -10.13
C VAL A 270 -12.34 -28.62 -9.23
N GLU A 271 -12.24 -29.84 -9.76
CA GLU A 271 -11.89 -31.03 -8.96
C GLU A 271 -10.48 -30.93 -8.39
N SER A 272 -9.56 -30.32 -9.14
CA SER A 272 -8.20 -30.08 -8.64
C SER A 272 -8.22 -29.13 -7.43
N LEU A 273 -9.01 -28.05 -7.50
CA LEU A 273 -9.15 -27.10 -6.40
C LEU A 273 -9.90 -27.69 -5.20
N ARG A 274 -10.99 -28.45 -5.42
CA ARG A 274 -11.69 -29.22 -4.38
C ARG A 274 -10.75 -30.16 -3.63
N LEU A 275 -9.87 -30.86 -4.35
CA LEU A 275 -8.88 -31.75 -3.75
C LEU A 275 -7.83 -30.97 -2.97
N ILE A 276 -7.31 -29.86 -3.51
CA ILE A 276 -6.35 -29.00 -2.79
C ILE A 276 -6.95 -28.45 -1.50
N ASP A 277 -8.21 -28.01 -1.55
CA ASP A 277 -8.96 -27.47 -0.41
C ASP A 277 -9.19 -28.55 0.65
N ARG A 278 -9.83 -29.66 0.25
CA ARG A 278 -10.15 -30.80 1.14
C ARG A 278 -8.92 -31.40 1.81
N LEU A 279 -7.78 -31.45 1.12
CA LEU A 279 -6.52 -32.01 1.63
C LEU A 279 -5.69 -30.98 2.42
N GLY A 280 -6.15 -29.74 2.59
CA GLY A 280 -5.44 -28.70 3.34
C GLY A 280 -4.16 -28.22 2.66
N LEU A 281 -4.05 -28.37 1.34
CA LEU A 281 -2.83 -28.08 0.57
C LEU A 281 -2.68 -26.60 0.19
N TYR A 282 -3.69 -25.76 0.46
CA TYR A 282 -3.72 -24.36 0.00
C TYR A 282 -2.43 -23.59 0.35
N HIS A 283 -2.04 -23.56 1.62
CA HIS A 283 -0.86 -22.81 2.08
C HIS A 283 0.47 -23.40 1.62
N ALA A 284 0.51 -24.70 1.28
CA ALA A 284 1.71 -25.30 0.73
C ALA A 284 1.94 -24.90 -0.75
N VAL A 285 0.86 -24.52 -1.45
CA VAL A 285 0.83 -24.23 -2.89
C VAL A 285 0.80 -22.72 -3.19
N PHE A 286 -0.05 -21.97 -2.49
CA PHE A 286 -0.35 -20.56 -2.81
C PHE A 286 0.25 -19.57 -1.81
N THR A 287 1.33 -19.93 -1.12
CA THR A 287 2.03 -19.04 -0.17
C THR A 287 3.52 -19.05 -0.44
N ASP A 288 4.17 -17.91 -0.27
CA ASP A 288 5.63 -17.79 -0.30
C ASP A 288 6.24 -18.57 0.89
N PRO A 289 7.09 -19.58 0.64
CA PRO A 289 7.73 -20.31 1.71
C PRO A 289 8.89 -19.57 2.39
N GLU A 290 9.44 -18.52 1.75
CA GLU A 290 10.66 -17.83 2.20
C GLU A 290 10.37 -16.63 3.14
N ARG A 291 9.19 -15.99 3.02
CA ARG A 291 8.71 -14.97 3.97
C ARG A 291 8.01 -15.61 5.17
N SER A 292 8.58 -15.45 6.36
CA SER A 292 7.95 -15.86 7.63
C SER A 292 6.94 -14.83 8.16
N ASP A 293 6.97 -13.59 7.68
CA ASP A 293 6.14 -12.46 8.10
C ASP A 293 4.85 -12.31 7.26
N MET A 294 4.66 -13.11 6.21
CA MET A 294 3.47 -13.05 5.37
C MET A 294 2.21 -13.43 6.15
N PRO A 295 1.12 -12.64 6.05
CA PRO A 295 -0.16 -13.02 6.64
C PRO A 295 -0.65 -14.32 6.01
N ARG A 296 -1.32 -15.14 6.82
CA ARG A 296 -1.90 -16.40 6.37
C ARG A 296 -3.38 -16.15 6.03
N PRO A 297 -3.81 -16.24 4.76
CA PRO A 297 -5.19 -15.95 4.38
C PRO A 297 -6.15 -17.00 4.96
N ASP A 298 -7.36 -16.59 5.31
CA ASP A 298 -8.43 -17.52 5.66
C ASP A 298 -8.98 -18.19 4.41
N THR A 299 -9.00 -19.52 4.39
CA THR A 299 -9.49 -20.31 3.25
C THR A 299 -10.94 -20.74 3.40
N ALA A 300 -11.62 -20.39 4.49
CA ALA A 300 -12.98 -20.83 4.78
C ALA A 300 -13.95 -20.53 3.62
N SER A 301 -13.85 -19.35 2.99
CA SER A 301 -14.71 -18.96 1.88
C SER A 301 -14.16 -19.26 0.49
N TRP A 302 -13.00 -19.92 0.39
CA TRP A 302 -12.35 -20.20 -0.89
C TRP A 302 -13.22 -21.07 -1.81
N ALA A 303 -13.93 -22.04 -1.22
CA ALA A 303 -14.89 -22.89 -1.93
C ALA A 303 -15.96 -22.08 -2.67
N SER A 304 -16.48 -21.02 -2.05
CA SER A 304 -17.49 -20.16 -2.68
C SER A 304 -16.99 -19.57 -4.01
N ALA A 305 -15.71 -19.19 -4.10
CA ALA A 305 -15.11 -18.63 -5.31
C ALA A 305 -14.95 -19.66 -6.44
N TYR A 306 -14.25 -20.78 -6.19
CA TYR A 306 -14.00 -21.74 -7.26
C TYR A 306 -15.26 -22.52 -7.68
N GLU A 307 -16.22 -22.71 -6.78
CA GLU A 307 -17.53 -23.27 -7.11
C GLU A 307 -18.37 -22.30 -7.92
N CYS A 308 -18.26 -20.99 -7.66
CA CYS A 308 -18.89 -19.98 -8.49
C CYS A 308 -18.34 -20.01 -9.91
N LEU A 309 -17.01 -20.05 -10.08
CA LEU A 309 -16.41 -20.14 -11.42
C LEU A 309 -16.83 -21.41 -12.16
N TYR A 310 -16.87 -22.55 -11.46
CA TYR A 310 -17.37 -23.81 -12.02
C TYR A 310 -18.84 -23.68 -12.48
N PHE A 311 -19.70 -23.12 -11.62
CA PHE A 311 -21.10 -22.90 -11.92
C PHE A 311 -21.27 -22.02 -13.17
N LEU A 312 -20.52 -20.92 -13.26
CA LEU A 312 -20.50 -20.02 -14.41
C LEU A 312 -20.05 -20.74 -15.69
N GLU A 313 -19.02 -21.58 -15.63
CA GLU A 313 -18.48 -22.30 -16.78
C GLU A 313 -19.46 -23.35 -17.33
N ILE A 314 -20.09 -24.16 -16.46
CA ILE A 314 -21.01 -25.22 -16.90
C ILE A 314 -22.37 -24.70 -17.36
N HIS A 315 -22.79 -23.52 -16.88
CA HIS A 315 -24.03 -22.84 -17.30
C HIS A 315 -23.77 -21.77 -18.37
N LYS A 316 -22.64 -21.87 -19.09
CA LYS A 316 -22.33 -20.95 -20.17
C LYS A 316 -23.43 -20.96 -21.23
N THR A 317 -24.14 -19.83 -21.34
CA THR A 317 -25.06 -19.51 -22.43
C THR A 317 -24.64 -18.21 -23.10
N PRO A 318 -25.05 -17.94 -24.35
CA PRO A 318 -24.80 -16.65 -24.99
C PRO A 318 -25.25 -15.49 -24.09
N GLY A 319 -24.35 -14.54 -23.81
CA GLY A 319 -24.63 -13.39 -22.94
C GLY A 319 -24.57 -13.63 -21.43
N SER A 320 -24.32 -14.87 -20.98
CA SER A 320 -24.05 -15.14 -19.56
C SER A 320 -22.75 -14.48 -19.09
N VAL A 321 -22.61 -14.24 -17.78
CA VAL A 321 -21.37 -13.75 -17.15
C VAL A 321 -20.11 -14.42 -17.70
N TYR A 322 -20.09 -15.76 -17.78
CA TYR A 322 -18.92 -16.50 -18.25
C TYR A 322 -18.63 -16.24 -19.74
N ASP A 323 -19.68 -16.21 -20.58
CA ASP A 323 -19.56 -15.98 -22.01
C ASP A 323 -19.03 -14.56 -22.33
N LEU A 324 -19.47 -13.57 -21.56
CA LEU A 324 -19.06 -12.17 -21.73
C LEU A 324 -17.62 -11.90 -21.26
N LEU A 325 -17.17 -12.59 -20.21
CA LEU A 325 -15.89 -12.30 -19.54
C LEU A 325 -14.74 -13.23 -19.95
N VAL A 326 -15.02 -14.52 -20.21
CA VAL A 326 -13.99 -15.53 -20.52
C VAL A 326 -14.01 -15.87 -22.00
N THR A 327 -13.22 -15.14 -22.79
CA THR A 327 -13.31 -15.15 -24.27
C THR A 327 -12.28 -16.02 -24.98
N SER A 328 -11.34 -16.64 -24.27
CA SER A 328 -10.30 -17.51 -24.85
C SER A 328 -9.86 -18.60 -23.88
N GLU A 329 -9.18 -19.65 -24.38
CA GLU A 329 -8.58 -20.70 -23.52
C GLU A 329 -7.50 -20.14 -22.57
N GLU A 330 -6.78 -19.09 -22.99
CA GLU A 330 -5.84 -18.40 -22.10
C GLU A 330 -6.58 -17.67 -20.98
N ALA A 331 -7.68 -16.98 -21.30
CA ALA A 331 -8.53 -16.31 -20.31
C ALA A 331 -9.16 -17.31 -19.34
N ARG A 332 -9.55 -18.50 -19.81
CA ARG A 332 -10.04 -19.60 -18.97
C ARG A 332 -8.99 -20.04 -17.95
N TYR A 333 -7.75 -20.25 -18.39
CA TYR A 333 -6.64 -20.57 -17.47
C TYR A 333 -6.40 -19.45 -16.43
N TYR A 334 -6.44 -18.19 -16.85
CA TYR A 334 -6.27 -17.05 -15.94
C TYR A 334 -7.44 -16.90 -14.98
N ALA A 335 -8.68 -17.13 -15.41
CA ALA A 335 -9.86 -17.14 -14.55
C ALA A 335 -9.71 -18.17 -13.43
N TRP A 336 -9.31 -19.39 -13.75
CA TRP A 336 -9.05 -20.44 -12.77
C TRP A 336 -7.89 -20.10 -11.84
N SER A 337 -6.86 -19.41 -12.33
CA SER A 337 -5.75 -18.92 -11.51
C SER A 337 -6.17 -17.79 -10.57
N LEU A 338 -7.05 -16.88 -11.02
CA LEU A 338 -7.60 -15.80 -10.21
C LEU A 338 -8.47 -16.36 -9.07
N ALA A 339 -9.25 -17.41 -9.33
CA ALA A 339 -10.03 -18.09 -8.30
C ALA A 339 -9.15 -18.61 -7.14
N THR A 340 -7.91 -19.05 -7.41
CA THR A 340 -7.00 -19.53 -6.34
C THR A 340 -6.46 -18.41 -5.46
N LEU A 341 -6.53 -17.15 -5.91
CA LEU A 341 -5.98 -15.99 -5.22
C LEU A 341 -7.01 -15.20 -4.41
N THR A 342 -8.29 -15.55 -4.51
CA THR A 342 -9.38 -14.87 -3.77
C THR A 342 -9.17 -14.79 -2.25
N PRO A 343 -8.60 -15.81 -1.54
CA PRO A 343 -8.31 -15.68 -0.11
C PRO A 343 -7.30 -14.58 0.24
N TRP A 344 -6.38 -14.26 -0.68
CA TRP A 344 -5.36 -13.22 -0.47
C TRP A 344 -5.91 -11.80 -0.62
N GLU A 345 -7.04 -11.63 -1.31
CA GLU A 345 -7.66 -10.31 -1.54
C GLU A 345 -8.33 -9.76 -0.27
N GLN A 346 -8.66 -10.63 0.69
CA GLN A 346 -9.32 -10.25 1.95
C GLN A 346 -8.36 -9.62 2.97
N LEU A 347 -7.06 -9.60 2.66
CA LEU A 347 -6.00 -9.09 3.54
C LEU A 347 -5.59 -7.67 3.16
N PRO A 348 -5.25 -6.81 4.15
CA PRO A 348 -4.79 -5.45 3.87
C PRO A 348 -3.41 -5.45 3.19
N ASP A 349 -3.18 -4.50 2.29
CA ASP A 349 -1.90 -4.33 1.60
C ASP A 349 -0.75 -3.95 2.54
N ASP A 350 0.46 -4.39 2.19
CA ASP A 350 1.70 -3.95 2.84
C ASP A 350 1.92 -2.43 2.67
N PRO A 351 2.49 -1.73 3.67
CA PRO A 351 2.79 -0.30 3.56
C PRO A 351 3.81 -0.03 2.42
N PRO A 352 3.76 1.15 1.79
CA PRO A 352 4.64 1.47 0.67
C PRO A 352 6.12 1.43 1.08
N LEU A 353 6.96 0.89 0.18
CA LEU A 353 8.40 0.76 0.38
C LEU A 353 9.07 2.15 0.49
N LYS A 354 10.17 2.24 1.27
CA LYS A 354 10.97 3.47 1.51
C LYS A 354 11.44 4.20 0.23
N SER A 355 11.39 3.56 -0.94
CA SER A 355 11.80 4.10 -2.24
C SER A 355 10.71 4.88 -2.98
N GLY A 356 9.52 5.06 -2.40
CA GLY A 356 8.40 5.78 -3.03
C GLY A 356 7.69 5.01 -4.16
N LYS A 357 8.07 3.75 -4.40
CA LYS A 357 7.32 2.83 -5.27
C LYS A 357 6.24 2.12 -4.44
N PRO A 358 4.99 2.04 -4.93
CA PRO A 358 3.95 1.27 -4.24
C PRO A 358 4.38 -0.19 -4.10
N ALA A 359 4.06 -0.80 -2.96
CA ALA A 359 4.29 -2.21 -2.74
C ALA A 359 3.48 -3.04 -3.76
N LEU A 360 3.93 -4.27 -4.04
CA LEU A 360 3.16 -5.22 -4.84
C LEU A 360 1.99 -5.72 -3.98
N PRO A 361 0.76 -5.80 -4.51
CA PRO A 361 -0.37 -6.35 -3.77
C PRO A 361 -0.10 -7.79 -3.30
N LEU A 362 -0.66 -8.18 -2.14
CA LEU A 362 -0.48 -9.52 -1.59
C LEU A 362 -0.90 -10.66 -2.54
N PRO A 363 -2.05 -10.58 -3.27
CA PRO A 363 -2.40 -11.59 -4.27
C PRO A 363 -1.35 -11.72 -5.39
N THR A 364 -0.74 -10.60 -5.80
CA THR A 364 0.34 -10.61 -6.79
C THR A 364 1.59 -11.28 -6.23
N GLN A 365 1.96 -10.99 -4.98
CA GLN A 365 3.09 -11.65 -4.33
C GLN A 365 2.84 -13.16 -4.20
N ALA A 366 1.64 -13.56 -3.77
CA ALA A 366 1.26 -14.97 -3.68
C ALA A 366 1.32 -15.68 -5.05
N ALA A 367 0.91 -15.00 -6.14
CA ALA A 367 1.03 -15.55 -7.48
C ALA A 367 2.49 -15.72 -7.92
N ARG A 368 3.32 -14.69 -7.70
CA ARG A 368 4.73 -14.67 -8.14
C ARG A 368 5.60 -15.60 -7.31
N GLU A 369 5.40 -15.67 -6.00
CA GLU A 369 6.28 -16.41 -5.10
C GLU A 369 5.69 -17.76 -4.68
N GLY A 370 4.37 -17.89 -4.61
CA GLY A 370 3.71 -19.16 -4.27
C GLY A 370 3.83 -20.20 -5.37
N PHE A 371 3.51 -19.85 -6.62
CA PHE A 371 3.53 -20.80 -7.75
C PHE A 371 4.22 -20.28 -9.01
N LYS A 372 4.99 -19.19 -8.91
CA LYS A 372 5.78 -18.62 -10.03
C LYS A 372 4.93 -18.34 -11.26
N ALA A 373 3.82 -17.62 -11.07
CA ALA A 373 2.93 -17.18 -12.14
C ALA A 373 3.69 -16.44 -13.27
N PRO A 374 3.29 -16.64 -14.55
CA PRO A 374 3.84 -15.85 -15.66
C PRO A 374 3.65 -14.35 -15.44
N ASN A 375 4.54 -13.51 -16.01
CA ASN A 375 4.46 -12.05 -15.89
C ASN A 375 3.10 -11.50 -16.32
N LYS A 376 2.56 -11.97 -17.46
CA LYS A 376 1.25 -11.56 -17.96
C LYS A 376 0.12 -11.86 -16.97
N LEU A 377 0.13 -13.04 -16.34
CA LEU A 377 -0.84 -13.37 -15.28
C LEU A 377 -0.64 -12.48 -14.05
N SER A 378 0.61 -12.24 -13.65
CA SER A 378 0.94 -11.37 -12.51
C SER A 378 0.47 -9.92 -12.74
N ASP A 379 0.56 -9.42 -13.98
CA ASP A 379 0.07 -8.10 -14.36
C ASP A 379 -1.46 -8.04 -14.31
N VAL A 380 -2.15 -9.10 -14.77
CA VAL A 380 -3.62 -9.23 -14.66
C VAL A 380 -4.06 -9.26 -13.20
N VAL A 381 -3.39 -10.04 -12.34
CA VAL A 381 -3.68 -10.09 -10.89
C VAL A 381 -3.50 -8.72 -10.24
N THR A 382 -2.39 -8.04 -10.55
CA THR A 382 -2.10 -6.70 -10.01
C THR A 382 -3.15 -5.68 -10.42
N ALA A 383 -3.58 -5.73 -11.68
CA ALA A 383 -4.61 -4.84 -12.21
C ALA A 383 -5.98 -5.14 -11.61
N ALA A 384 -6.34 -6.42 -11.48
CA ALA A 384 -7.59 -6.86 -10.89
C ALA A 384 -7.74 -6.36 -9.45
N HIS A 385 -6.69 -6.50 -8.63
CA HIS A 385 -6.65 -5.95 -7.28
C HIS A 385 -6.80 -4.42 -7.27
N ARG A 386 -5.98 -3.70 -8.06
CA ARG A 386 -5.96 -2.22 -8.04
C ARG A 386 -7.25 -1.57 -8.53
N HIS A 387 -7.93 -2.19 -9.50
CA HIS A 387 -9.15 -1.63 -10.08
C HIS A 387 -10.42 -2.17 -9.43
N ARG A 388 -10.33 -3.20 -8.57
CA ARG A 388 -11.50 -3.77 -7.87
C ARG A 388 -12.38 -2.72 -7.20
N PRO A 389 -11.86 -1.72 -6.44
CA PRO A 389 -12.70 -0.69 -5.85
C PRO A 389 -13.49 0.14 -6.88
N ALA A 390 -12.87 0.49 -8.00
CA ALA A 390 -13.53 1.25 -9.07
C ALA A 390 -14.56 0.41 -9.84
N ILE A 391 -14.30 -0.89 -10.01
CA ILE A 391 -15.25 -1.84 -10.62
C ILE A 391 -16.49 -1.98 -9.72
N LEU A 392 -16.29 -2.15 -8.41
CA LEU A 392 -17.39 -2.23 -7.43
C LEU A 392 -18.20 -0.94 -7.40
N GLU A 393 -17.55 0.23 -7.42
CA GLU A 393 -18.26 1.52 -7.45
C GLU A 393 -19.20 1.64 -8.66
N LEU A 394 -18.77 1.20 -9.85
CA LEU A 394 -19.61 1.21 -11.05
C LEU A 394 -20.71 0.14 -11.01
N MET A 395 -20.42 -1.05 -10.46
CA MET A 395 -21.43 -2.09 -10.25
C MET A 395 -22.54 -1.60 -9.31
N GLU A 396 -22.18 -1.03 -8.16
CA GLU A 396 -23.11 -0.47 -7.19
C GLU A 396 -23.92 0.69 -7.77
N LEU A 397 -23.29 1.53 -8.60
CA LEU A 397 -23.97 2.62 -9.30
C LEU A 397 -25.07 2.12 -10.25
N VAL A 398 -24.85 1.00 -10.95
CA VAL A 398 -25.87 0.36 -11.80
C VAL A 398 -26.93 -0.33 -10.94
N ARG A 399 -26.53 -1.11 -9.93
CA ARG A 399 -27.42 -1.81 -9.01
C ARG A 399 -28.41 -0.84 -8.34
N ASP A 400 -27.89 0.26 -7.81
CA ASP A 400 -28.65 1.24 -7.04
C ASP A 400 -29.32 2.30 -7.95
N LYS A 401 -29.13 2.22 -9.27
CA LYS A 401 -29.66 3.15 -10.29
C LYS A 401 -29.37 4.62 -9.96
N ARG A 402 -28.17 4.90 -9.45
CA ARG A 402 -27.73 6.24 -9.09
C ARG A 402 -27.55 7.12 -10.34
N GLU A 403 -27.60 8.43 -10.14
CA GLU A 403 -27.36 9.40 -11.22
C GLU A 403 -25.99 9.16 -11.88
N GLY A 404 -25.95 9.20 -13.22
CA GLY A 404 -24.77 8.88 -14.02
C GLY A 404 -24.64 7.41 -14.44
N CYS A 405 -25.58 6.52 -14.08
CA CYS A 405 -25.53 5.11 -14.52
C CYS A 405 -25.65 4.93 -16.04
N ASN A 406 -26.26 5.86 -16.76
CA ASN A 406 -26.40 5.78 -18.22
C ASN A 406 -25.31 6.54 -18.99
N GLU A 407 -24.26 7.04 -18.31
CA GLU A 407 -23.17 7.79 -18.94
C GLU A 407 -22.20 6.85 -19.66
N ARG A 408 -22.44 6.61 -20.95
CA ARG A 408 -21.62 5.70 -21.78
C ARG A 408 -20.12 5.96 -21.69
N ASP A 409 -19.71 7.22 -21.63
CA ASP A 409 -18.33 7.64 -21.51
C ASP A 409 -17.70 7.33 -20.16
N ARG A 410 -18.45 7.45 -19.06
CA ARG A 410 -17.96 7.08 -17.73
C ARG A 410 -17.54 5.62 -17.70
N PHE A 411 -18.40 4.72 -18.15
CA PHE A 411 -18.10 3.28 -18.20
C PHE A 411 -17.05 2.96 -19.26
N GLY A 412 -17.15 3.55 -20.46
CA GLY A 412 -16.20 3.32 -21.53
C GLY A 412 -14.78 3.76 -21.17
N MET A 413 -14.62 4.92 -20.52
CA MET A 413 -13.31 5.42 -20.07
C MET A 413 -12.76 4.59 -18.92
N ALA A 414 -13.59 4.16 -17.97
CA ALA A 414 -13.17 3.28 -16.88
C ALA A 414 -12.65 1.93 -17.43
N ILE A 415 -13.40 1.28 -18.31
CA ILE A 415 -13.00 0.01 -18.94
C ILE A 415 -11.66 0.17 -19.69
N ARG A 416 -11.45 1.30 -20.36
CA ARG A 416 -10.19 1.58 -21.05
C ARG A 416 -9.01 1.77 -20.10
N ASP A 417 -9.20 2.47 -18.99
CA ASP A 417 -8.17 2.60 -17.96
C ASP A 417 -7.82 1.23 -17.37
N TRP A 418 -8.84 0.42 -17.06
CA TRP A 418 -8.65 -0.94 -16.55
C TRP A 418 -7.86 -1.83 -17.50
N ASP A 419 -8.14 -1.74 -18.81
CA ASP A 419 -7.45 -2.54 -19.82
C ASP A 419 -6.01 -2.04 -20.09
N SER A 420 -5.74 -0.75 -19.90
CA SER A 420 -4.42 -0.15 -20.17
C SER A 420 -3.29 -0.69 -19.28
N ARG A 421 -3.63 -1.22 -18.10
CA ARG A 421 -2.67 -1.77 -17.13
C ARG A 421 -2.92 -3.27 -17.01
N GLY A 422 -2.12 -4.09 -17.70
CA GLY A 422 -2.17 -5.56 -17.58
C GLY A 422 -3.10 -6.28 -18.57
N GLY A 423 -3.91 -5.56 -19.36
CA GLY A 423 -4.54 -6.07 -20.58
C GLY A 423 -5.43 -7.29 -20.38
N SER A 424 -6.59 -7.11 -19.72
CA SER A 424 -7.75 -8.02 -19.71
C SER A 424 -8.81 -7.49 -18.71
N TRP A 425 -9.42 -6.33 -18.96
CA TRP A 425 -10.42 -5.75 -18.03
C TRP A 425 -11.54 -6.74 -17.65
N ARG A 426 -11.93 -7.63 -18.58
CA ARG A 426 -12.93 -8.68 -18.35
C ARG A 426 -12.55 -9.64 -17.23
N LEU A 427 -11.29 -10.03 -17.15
CA LEU A 427 -10.78 -10.90 -16.08
C LEU A 427 -10.69 -10.16 -14.74
N GLN A 428 -10.49 -8.84 -14.77
CA GLN A 428 -10.52 -8.00 -13.57
C GLN A 428 -11.94 -7.93 -12.98
N VAL A 429 -12.95 -7.77 -13.84
CA VAL A 429 -14.36 -7.85 -13.43
C VAL A 429 -14.71 -9.26 -12.93
N LEU A 430 -14.25 -10.32 -13.61
CA LEU A 430 -14.46 -11.68 -13.14
C LEU A 430 -13.84 -11.90 -11.76
N PHE A 431 -12.63 -11.42 -11.51
CA PHE A 431 -12.01 -11.51 -10.19
C PHE A 431 -12.84 -10.77 -9.12
N ALA A 432 -13.36 -9.57 -9.43
CA ALA A 432 -14.25 -8.85 -8.53
C ALA A 432 -15.52 -9.65 -8.19
N ILE A 433 -16.13 -10.33 -9.16
CA ILE A 433 -17.27 -11.24 -8.96
C ILE A 433 -16.89 -12.37 -8.00
N LEU A 434 -15.76 -13.05 -8.24
CA LEU A 434 -15.34 -14.20 -7.43
C LEU A 434 -15.05 -13.80 -5.98
N VAL A 435 -14.44 -12.63 -5.76
CA VAL A 435 -14.17 -12.12 -4.41
C VAL A 435 -15.46 -11.67 -3.73
N ASP A 436 -16.36 -10.97 -4.43
CA ASP A 436 -17.65 -10.55 -3.88
C ASP A 436 -18.52 -11.76 -3.46
N VAL A 437 -18.53 -12.83 -4.25
CA VAL A 437 -19.17 -14.10 -3.87
C VAL A 437 -18.49 -14.74 -2.66
N ALA A 438 -17.16 -14.74 -2.59
CA ALA A 438 -16.43 -15.28 -1.44
C ALA A 438 -16.65 -14.47 -0.15
N GLU A 439 -16.90 -13.16 -0.25
CA GLU A 439 -17.19 -12.28 0.89
C GLU A 439 -18.65 -12.40 1.36
N ARG A 440 -19.61 -12.51 0.41
CA ARG A 440 -21.06 -12.49 0.71
C ARG A 440 -21.68 -13.85 0.94
N VAL A 441 -21.09 -14.94 0.44
CA VAL A 441 -21.66 -16.30 0.52
C VAL A 441 -20.90 -17.14 1.56
N THR A 442 -21.55 -17.36 2.72
CA THR A 442 -20.98 -18.18 3.80
C THR A 442 -20.93 -19.67 3.45
N PRO A 443 -19.91 -20.42 3.90
CA PRO A 443 -19.71 -21.83 3.54
C PRO A 443 -20.68 -22.86 4.15
N ALA A 444 -21.69 -22.47 4.94
CA ALA A 444 -22.51 -23.45 5.66
C ALA A 444 -23.99 -23.06 5.80
N GLY A 445 -24.86 -23.76 5.06
CA GLY A 445 -26.30 -23.81 5.32
C GLY A 445 -27.08 -24.24 4.08
N LYS A 446 -28.09 -25.10 4.23
CA LYS A 446 -29.02 -25.59 3.19
C LYS A 446 -29.89 -24.50 2.53
N GLY A 447 -29.40 -23.26 2.44
CA GLY A 447 -30.01 -22.10 1.78
C GLY A 447 -29.01 -21.24 0.96
N GLY A 448 -27.74 -21.62 0.85
CA GLY A 448 -26.70 -20.81 0.17
C GLY A 448 -26.87 -20.64 -1.35
N GLY A 449 -27.76 -21.42 -1.99
CA GLY A 449 -28.08 -21.26 -3.42
C GLY A 449 -28.66 -19.88 -3.75
N SER A 450 -29.58 -19.38 -2.91
CA SER A 450 -30.21 -18.06 -3.10
C SER A 450 -29.17 -16.94 -3.05
N ALA A 451 -28.32 -16.91 -2.02
CA ALA A 451 -27.37 -15.81 -1.84
C ALA A 451 -26.36 -15.68 -3.00
N ARG A 452 -25.87 -16.80 -3.55
CA ARG A 452 -24.99 -16.77 -4.74
C ARG A 452 -25.76 -16.29 -5.97
N GLU A 453 -26.97 -16.80 -6.17
CA GLU A 453 -27.82 -16.41 -7.31
C GLU A 453 -28.17 -14.92 -7.26
N ASP A 454 -28.44 -14.37 -6.08
CA ASP A 454 -28.69 -12.94 -5.86
C ASP A 454 -27.48 -12.10 -6.24
N VAL A 455 -26.28 -12.46 -5.76
CA VAL A 455 -25.02 -11.78 -6.13
C VAL A 455 -24.78 -11.86 -7.64
N LEU A 456 -24.92 -13.05 -8.24
CA LEU A 456 -24.72 -13.22 -9.68
C LEU A 456 -25.77 -12.48 -10.51
N ALA A 457 -26.99 -12.29 -10.01
CA ALA A 457 -28.01 -11.48 -10.66
C ALA A 457 -27.63 -9.98 -10.68
N GLU A 458 -27.08 -9.45 -9.58
CA GLU A 458 -26.55 -8.07 -9.54
C GLU A 458 -25.43 -7.88 -10.58
N TRP A 459 -24.49 -8.83 -10.65
CA TRP A 459 -23.40 -8.79 -11.61
C TRP A 459 -23.84 -9.01 -13.06
N GLN A 460 -24.82 -9.89 -13.30
CA GLN A 460 -25.41 -10.06 -14.62
C GLN A 460 -26.11 -8.77 -15.07
N GLN A 461 -26.86 -8.12 -14.18
CA GLN A 461 -27.47 -6.81 -14.46
C GLN A 461 -26.41 -5.76 -14.83
N PHE A 462 -25.28 -5.72 -14.10
CA PHE A 462 -24.17 -4.84 -14.43
C PHE A 462 -23.59 -5.14 -15.83
N LEU A 463 -23.35 -6.41 -16.17
CA LEU A 463 -22.80 -6.77 -17.48
C LEU A 463 -23.79 -6.54 -18.62
N ASP A 464 -25.07 -6.82 -18.41
CA ASP A 464 -26.14 -6.50 -19.36
C ASP A 464 -26.17 -4.99 -19.62
N HIS A 465 -26.03 -4.18 -18.57
CA HIS A 465 -25.93 -2.73 -18.69
C HIS A 465 -24.71 -2.27 -19.50
N LEU A 466 -23.54 -2.91 -19.34
CA LEU A 466 -22.37 -2.63 -20.18
C LEU A 466 -22.59 -3.01 -21.66
N VAL A 467 -23.36 -4.07 -21.92
CA VAL A 467 -23.77 -4.49 -23.26
C VAL A 467 -24.74 -3.48 -23.86
N GLU A 468 -25.74 -3.04 -23.09
CA GLU A 468 -26.71 -2.01 -23.50
C GLU A 468 -26.05 -0.67 -23.83
N LEU A 469 -25.04 -0.28 -23.04
CA LEU A 469 -24.23 0.91 -23.31
C LEU A 469 -23.25 0.74 -24.48
N ASP A 470 -23.09 -0.46 -25.06
CA ASP A 470 -22.11 -0.75 -26.11
C ASP A 470 -20.67 -0.34 -25.73
N VAL A 471 -20.25 -0.67 -24.50
CA VAL A 471 -18.91 -0.33 -23.98
C VAL A 471 -18.00 -1.54 -23.76
N MET A 472 -18.50 -2.76 -23.99
CA MET A 472 -17.75 -4.00 -23.84
C MET A 472 -16.44 -4.04 -24.66
N ASN A 473 -16.39 -3.31 -25.77
CA ASN A 473 -15.21 -3.20 -26.64
C ASN A 473 -14.57 -1.82 -26.62
N ALA A 474 -14.82 -1.01 -25.58
CA ALA A 474 -14.26 0.32 -25.42
C ALA A 474 -12.73 0.40 -25.59
N PRO A 475 -11.90 -0.57 -25.13
CA PRO A 475 -10.45 -0.56 -25.36
C PRO A 475 -10.04 -0.63 -26.83
N SER A 476 -10.85 -1.27 -27.66
CA SER A 476 -10.60 -1.42 -29.10
C SER A 476 -11.03 -0.20 -29.93
N ILE A 477 -11.76 0.74 -29.33
CA ILE A 477 -12.18 1.97 -30.01
C ILE A 477 -10.95 2.81 -30.33
N LYS A 478 -10.75 3.10 -31.61
CA LYS A 478 -9.69 4.01 -32.09
C LYS A 478 -10.11 5.46 -31.86
N ARG A 479 -9.18 6.29 -31.39
CA ARG A 479 -9.41 7.74 -31.25
C ARG A 479 -9.65 8.36 -32.63
N LEU A 480 -10.70 9.15 -32.77
CA LEU A 480 -10.97 9.94 -33.99
C LEU A 480 -9.98 11.12 -34.16
N VAL A 481 -9.42 11.59 -33.04
CA VAL A 481 -8.49 12.72 -33.01
C VAL A 481 -7.12 12.25 -32.52
N ASP A 482 -6.07 12.65 -33.24
CA ASP A 482 -4.69 12.50 -32.80
C ASP A 482 -4.11 13.81 -32.25
N GLY A 483 -3.00 13.72 -31.52
CA GLY A 483 -2.41 14.88 -30.84
C GLY A 483 -1.90 15.96 -31.81
N LYS A 484 -1.62 15.64 -33.08
CA LYS A 484 -1.16 16.61 -34.08
C LYS A 484 -2.34 17.39 -34.67
N LEU A 485 -3.43 16.69 -34.98
CA LEU A 485 -4.67 17.28 -35.46
C LEU A 485 -5.27 18.20 -34.41
N LEU A 486 -5.33 17.74 -33.15
CA LEU A 486 -5.86 18.53 -32.03
C LEU A 486 -5.03 19.81 -31.80
N ALA A 487 -3.70 19.69 -31.79
CA ALA A 487 -2.80 20.83 -31.65
C ALA A 487 -2.97 21.86 -32.79
N LYS A 488 -3.15 21.41 -34.02
CA LYS A 488 -3.39 22.26 -35.19
C LYS A 488 -4.70 23.03 -35.09
N GLU A 489 -5.79 22.34 -34.76
CA GLU A 489 -7.14 22.93 -34.67
C GLU A 489 -7.33 23.85 -33.46
N LEU A 490 -6.59 23.60 -32.38
CA LEU A 490 -6.55 24.46 -31.20
C LEU A 490 -5.49 25.59 -31.30
N GLY A 491 -4.65 25.60 -32.34
CA GLY A 491 -3.62 26.63 -32.55
C GLY A 491 -2.49 26.62 -31.52
N VAL A 492 -2.25 25.49 -30.84
CA VAL A 492 -1.29 25.35 -29.72
C VAL A 492 -0.25 24.26 -30.00
N LYS A 493 0.95 24.39 -29.44
CA LYS A 493 2.01 23.36 -29.60
C LYS A 493 1.70 22.12 -28.73
N PRO A 494 1.93 20.90 -29.22
CA PRO A 494 1.78 19.67 -28.43
C PRO A 494 2.61 19.71 -27.14
N GLY A 495 2.07 19.21 -26.03
CA GLY A 495 2.72 19.24 -24.71
C GLY A 495 2.06 18.35 -23.67
N LYS A 496 2.35 18.56 -22.38
CA LYS A 496 1.78 17.74 -21.27
C LYS A 496 0.24 17.75 -21.21
N TRP A 497 -0.40 18.81 -21.72
CA TRP A 497 -1.86 18.96 -21.81
C TRP A 497 -2.51 17.99 -22.82
N THR A 498 -1.74 17.52 -23.80
CA THR A 498 -2.26 16.73 -24.94
C THR A 498 -2.81 15.38 -24.51
N GLY A 499 -2.31 14.78 -23.43
CA GLY A 499 -2.85 13.53 -22.88
C GLY A 499 -4.29 13.69 -22.38
N ALA A 500 -4.51 14.69 -21.52
CA ALA A 500 -5.83 14.98 -20.96
C ALA A 500 -6.85 15.37 -22.05
N ALA A 501 -6.42 16.19 -23.02
CA ALA A 501 -7.27 16.61 -24.13
C ALA A 501 -7.67 15.43 -25.04
N LEU A 502 -6.78 14.46 -25.25
CA LEU A 502 -7.10 13.23 -25.99
C LEU A 502 -8.08 12.32 -25.24
N ASP A 503 -8.05 12.31 -23.91
CA ASP A 503 -8.98 11.54 -23.09
C ASP A 503 -10.37 12.19 -23.05
N MET A 504 -10.44 13.53 -23.05
CA MET A 504 -11.70 14.27 -23.17
C MET A 504 -12.35 14.10 -24.55
N ALA A 505 -11.56 14.22 -25.63
CA ALA A 505 -12.05 13.95 -26.98
C ALA A 505 -12.55 12.51 -27.14
N LEU A 506 -11.92 11.56 -26.43
CA LEU A 506 -12.37 10.17 -26.44
C LEU A 506 -13.62 9.95 -25.58
N ALA A 507 -13.75 10.61 -24.44
CA ALA A 507 -14.98 10.60 -23.65
C ALA A 507 -16.15 11.18 -24.47
N TRP A 508 -15.91 12.23 -25.25
CA TRP A 508 -16.90 12.74 -26.19
C TRP A 508 -17.29 11.71 -27.27
N GLN A 509 -16.30 11.05 -27.86
CA GLN A 509 -16.52 10.00 -28.85
C GLN A 509 -17.33 8.85 -28.25
N LEU A 510 -17.16 8.56 -26.96
CA LEU A 510 -17.98 7.58 -26.24
C LEU A 510 -19.40 8.08 -25.97
N ARG A 511 -19.62 9.37 -25.68
CA ARG A 511 -20.97 9.95 -25.56
C ARG A 511 -21.75 9.97 -26.88
N ASN A 512 -21.05 10.02 -28.01
CA ASN A 512 -21.64 10.20 -29.34
C ASN A 512 -21.36 9.01 -30.27
N PRO A 513 -21.90 7.81 -29.96
CA PRO A 513 -21.72 6.64 -30.80
C PRO A 513 -22.30 6.89 -32.20
N GLY A 514 -21.53 6.59 -33.25
CA GLY A 514 -21.94 6.73 -34.65
C GLY A 514 -21.49 8.02 -35.35
N ILE A 515 -20.90 8.98 -34.64
CA ILE A 515 -20.28 10.15 -35.27
C ILE A 515 -18.83 9.82 -35.63
N GLU A 516 -18.52 9.79 -36.93
CA GLU A 516 -17.17 9.54 -37.45
C GLU A 516 -16.37 10.84 -37.67
N ASP A 517 -17.04 11.99 -37.64
CA ASP A 517 -16.42 13.30 -37.82
C ASP A 517 -15.83 13.81 -36.49
N PRO A 518 -14.51 14.10 -36.41
CA PRO A 518 -13.89 14.62 -35.20
C PRO A 518 -14.34 16.03 -34.82
N THR A 519 -15.06 16.77 -35.68
CA THR A 519 -15.43 18.18 -35.44
C THR A 519 -16.15 18.39 -34.10
N GLY A 520 -17.10 17.54 -33.73
CA GLY A 520 -17.81 17.66 -32.46
C GLY A 520 -16.93 17.40 -31.23
N ALA A 521 -16.01 16.43 -31.31
CA ALA A 521 -15.01 16.17 -30.27
C ALA A 521 -14.08 17.37 -30.10
N ILE A 522 -13.66 17.95 -31.23
CA ILE A 522 -12.80 19.13 -31.28
C ILE A 522 -13.57 20.38 -30.80
N GLU A 523 -14.88 20.50 -31.04
CA GLU A 523 -15.70 21.61 -30.56
C GLU A 523 -16.01 21.54 -29.07
N GLU A 524 -16.28 20.35 -28.54
CA GLU A 524 -16.43 20.15 -27.11
C GLU A 524 -15.10 20.33 -26.38
N GLU A 525 -14.03 19.82 -26.98
CA GLU A 525 -12.69 20.15 -26.52
C GLU A 525 -12.45 21.64 -26.65
N LYS A 526 -12.85 22.34 -27.72
CA LYS A 526 -12.80 23.81 -27.81
C LYS A 526 -13.62 24.47 -26.72
N LYS A 527 -14.70 23.89 -26.17
CA LYS A 527 -15.50 24.44 -25.05
C LYS A 527 -14.85 24.22 -23.67
N ALA A 528 -14.28 23.04 -23.41
CA ALA A 528 -13.50 22.78 -22.20
C ALA A 528 -12.14 23.48 -22.24
N THR A 529 -11.50 23.40 -23.40
CA THR A 529 -10.43 24.29 -23.85
C THR A 529 -10.92 25.72 -23.87
N VAL A 530 -12.19 26.14 -23.89
CA VAL A 530 -12.62 27.55 -23.68
C VAL A 530 -12.62 27.91 -22.21
N TYR A 531 -12.66 27.00 -21.25
CA TYR A 531 -12.34 27.32 -19.85
C TYR A 531 -10.83 27.41 -19.65
N LEU A 532 -10.07 26.47 -20.24
CA LEU A 532 -8.60 26.50 -20.27
C LEU A 532 -8.06 27.65 -21.15
N VAL A 533 -8.77 28.04 -22.21
CA VAL A 533 -8.56 29.14 -23.17
C VAL A 533 -9.26 30.39 -22.69
N SER A 534 -10.19 30.39 -21.75
CA SER A 534 -10.55 31.62 -21.04
C SER A 534 -9.44 31.97 -20.06
N LEU A 535 -8.86 30.97 -19.39
CA LEU A 535 -7.61 31.12 -18.66
C LEU A 535 -6.47 31.56 -19.61
N LEU A 536 -6.25 30.86 -20.74
CA LEU A 536 -5.15 31.17 -21.68
C LEU A 536 -5.41 32.40 -22.58
N ALA A 537 -6.66 32.78 -22.85
CA ALA A 537 -7.05 33.99 -23.56
C ALA A 537 -7.01 35.19 -22.63
N CYS A 538 -7.36 35.08 -21.34
CA CYS A 538 -7.02 36.14 -20.40
C CYS A 538 -5.48 36.28 -20.25
N LEU A 539 -4.72 35.18 -20.38
CA LEU A 539 -3.25 35.21 -20.46
C LEU A 539 -2.69 35.72 -21.82
N ARG A 540 -3.52 35.95 -22.86
CA ARG A 540 -3.05 36.36 -24.21
C ARG A 540 -3.96 37.32 -25.02
N CYS A 541 -5.01 37.90 -24.44
CA CYS A 541 -5.91 38.85 -25.12
C CYS A 541 -5.72 40.26 -24.56
N GLU A 542 -4.70 40.98 -25.04
CA GLU A 542 -4.67 42.44 -24.89
C GLU A 542 -5.86 43.12 -25.61
N SER A 543 -6.32 42.56 -26.72
CA SER A 543 -7.32 43.19 -27.60
C SER A 543 -8.75 43.19 -27.08
N ARG A 544 -9.14 42.25 -26.20
CA ARG A 544 -10.46 42.25 -25.54
C ARG A 544 -10.56 43.27 -24.39
N ILE A 545 -9.43 43.75 -23.89
CA ILE A 545 -9.39 44.77 -22.84
C ILE A 545 -9.37 46.18 -23.43
N VAL A 546 -8.97 46.32 -24.69
CA VAL A 546 -8.74 47.62 -25.35
C VAL A 546 -9.85 48.01 -26.37
N GLY A 547 -10.76 47.11 -26.72
CA GLY A 547 -11.77 47.33 -27.79
C GLY A 547 -13.19 47.61 -27.28
N GLY A 548 -13.60 48.87 -27.27
CA GLY A 548 -14.82 49.34 -26.59
C GLY A 548 -16.17 48.94 -27.19
N ALA A 549 -17.19 48.84 -26.33
CA ALA A 549 -18.28 49.81 -26.20
C ALA A 549 -19.27 49.26 -25.16
N THR A 550 -19.39 49.97 -24.02
CA THR A 550 -20.08 49.63 -22.76
C THR A 550 -19.32 48.66 -21.83
N GLY A 551 -18.59 49.22 -20.85
CA GLY A 551 -18.17 48.50 -19.63
C GLY A 551 -16.72 48.00 -19.53
N GLY A 552 -15.70 48.83 -19.78
CA GLY A 552 -14.29 48.41 -19.62
C GLY A 552 -13.95 47.89 -18.21
N ASP A 553 -14.45 48.57 -17.17
CA ASP A 553 -14.22 48.19 -15.78
C ASP A 553 -15.17 47.07 -15.30
N ASP A 554 -16.38 46.98 -15.84
CA ASP A 554 -17.34 45.91 -15.48
C ASP A 554 -16.98 44.57 -16.12
N ALA A 555 -16.43 44.58 -17.34
CA ALA A 555 -15.87 43.38 -17.97
C ALA A 555 -14.67 42.84 -17.17
N VAL A 556 -13.82 43.72 -16.61
CA VAL A 556 -12.72 43.30 -15.73
C VAL A 556 -13.26 42.63 -14.47
N LYS A 557 -14.32 43.16 -13.84
CA LYS A 557 -14.94 42.55 -12.66
C LYS A 557 -15.55 41.18 -12.97
N GLU A 558 -16.28 41.07 -14.09
CA GLU A 558 -16.90 39.81 -14.52
C GLU A 558 -15.85 38.73 -14.80
N LEU A 559 -14.80 39.08 -15.56
CA LEU A 559 -13.69 38.16 -15.86
C LEU A 559 -12.93 37.77 -14.60
N ALA A 560 -12.71 38.71 -13.67
CA ALA A 560 -12.07 38.42 -12.39
C ALA A 560 -12.90 37.46 -11.53
N LEU A 561 -14.22 37.62 -11.51
CA LEU A 561 -15.13 36.69 -10.82
C LEU A 561 -15.08 35.29 -11.43
N ASN A 562 -15.10 35.19 -12.76
CA ASN A 562 -15.00 33.90 -13.45
C ASN A 562 -13.68 33.18 -13.15
N VAL A 563 -12.57 33.92 -13.16
CA VAL A 563 -11.25 33.37 -12.81
C VAL A 563 -11.21 32.93 -11.35
N ALA A 564 -11.78 33.74 -10.43
CA ALA A 564 -11.86 33.39 -9.02
C ALA A 564 -12.66 32.09 -8.78
N ASN A 565 -13.82 31.93 -9.43
CA ASN A 565 -14.65 30.73 -9.31
C ASN A 565 -13.94 29.45 -9.77
N VAL A 566 -13.01 29.55 -10.73
CA VAL A 566 -12.23 28.40 -11.23
C VAL A 566 -11.12 28.00 -10.28
N ILE A 567 -10.49 28.97 -9.60
CA ILE A 567 -9.34 28.71 -8.72
C ILE A 567 -9.72 28.62 -7.23
N ALA A 568 -10.97 28.94 -6.88
CA ALA A 568 -11.46 28.90 -5.51
C ALA A 568 -11.62 27.47 -5.01
N PRO A 569 -11.13 27.15 -3.79
CA PRO A 569 -11.34 25.84 -3.18
C PRO A 569 -12.74 25.75 -2.54
N VAL A 570 -13.79 25.84 -3.37
CA VAL A 570 -15.21 25.78 -2.99
C VAL A 570 -15.90 24.65 -3.75
N ALA A 571 -16.64 23.80 -3.04
CA ALA A 571 -17.42 22.73 -3.65
C ALA A 571 -18.68 23.29 -4.36
N ALA A 572 -19.00 22.80 -5.56
CA ALA A 572 -20.15 23.26 -6.34
C ALA A 572 -21.48 23.01 -5.61
N GLN A 573 -22.37 24.00 -5.60
CA GLN A 573 -23.68 23.95 -4.92
C GLN A 573 -24.73 23.06 -5.65
N HIS A 574 -24.40 22.51 -6.83
CA HIS A 574 -25.35 21.77 -7.68
C HIS A 574 -25.57 20.30 -7.29
N GLU A 575 -24.82 19.77 -6.32
CA GLU A 575 -25.14 18.47 -5.72
C GLU A 575 -26.14 18.73 -4.59
N GLY A 576 -27.43 18.47 -4.86
CA GLY A 576 -28.51 18.79 -3.93
C GLY A 576 -28.33 18.15 -2.54
N PRO A 577 -28.97 18.71 -1.50
CA PRO A 577 -28.87 18.21 -0.12
C PRO A 577 -29.25 16.72 0.05
N ASN A 578 -29.94 16.13 -0.93
CA ASN A 578 -30.33 14.72 -0.95
C ASN A 578 -29.15 13.75 -1.17
N ALA A 579 -28.10 14.12 -1.92
CA ALA A 579 -26.95 13.23 -2.15
C ALA A 579 -26.14 12.97 -0.87
N VAL A 580 -26.19 13.91 0.09
CA VAL A 580 -25.54 13.80 1.40
C VAL A 580 -26.48 13.20 2.45
N ALA A 581 -27.80 13.33 2.26
CA ALA A 581 -28.82 12.76 3.15
C ALA A 581 -29.07 11.25 2.91
N GLU A 582 -28.97 10.76 1.67
CA GLU A 582 -29.16 9.34 1.35
C GLU A 582 -27.98 8.44 1.79
N LEU A 583 -26.80 9.01 2.05
CA LEU A 583 -25.62 8.30 2.58
C LEU A 583 -25.58 8.26 4.12
N ALA A 584 -26.61 8.77 4.80
CA ALA A 584 -26.61 8.97 6.25
C ALA A 584 -26.84 7.71 7.10
N GLU A 585 -27.06 6.53 6.50
CA GLU A 585 -27.23 5.28 7.26
C GLU A 585 -25.91 4.64 7.75
N GLY A 586 -24.75 5.23 7.46
CA GLY A 586 -23.44 4.77 7.93
C GLY A 586 -22.57 5.86 8.55
N MET A 587 -22.87 6.27 9.80
CA MET A 587 -22.27 7.44 10.47
C MET A 587 -20.73 7.48 10.60
N VAL A 588 -19.99 6.41 10.27
CA VAL A 588 -18.52 6.38 10.39
C VAL A 588 -17.81 6.69 9.06
N TYR A 589 -18.44 6.43 7.90
CA TYR A 589 -17.79 6.59 6.59
C TYR A 589 -17.94 8.00 5.98
N LEU A 590 -18.96 8.76 6.40
CA LEU A 590 -19.23 10.09 5.84
C LEU A 590 -18.10 11.09 6.12
N GLY A 591 -17.53 11.08 7.32
CA GLY A 591 -16.43 11.98 7.69
C GLY A 591 -15.14 11.74 6.88
N ILE A 592 -14.81 10.47 6.59
CA ILE A 592 -13.66 10.09 5.77
C ILE A 592 -13.87 10.50 4.31
N TYR A 593 -15.07 10.23 3.77
CA TYR A 593 -15.44 10.61 2.41
C TYR A 593 -15.35 12.12 2.17
N LEU A 594 -15.92 12.92 3.09
CA LEU A 594 -15.89 14.38 2.98
C LEU A 594 -14.47 14.94 3.10
N LEU A 595 -13.61 14.35 3.94
CA LEU A 595 -12.21 14.74 4.04
C LEU A 595 -11.42 14.44 2.75
N GLN A 596 -11.60 13.25 2.17
CA GLN A 596 -10.98 12.87 0.89
C GLN A 596 -11.48 13.76 -0.26
N ARG A 597 -12.75 14.18 -0.24
CA ARG A 597 -13.31 15.15 -1.18
C ARG A 597 -12.61 16.50 -1.07
N SER A 598 -12.48 17.07 0.13
CA SER A 598 -11.78 18.34 0.35
C SER A 598 -10.31 18.27 -0.11
N GLN A 599 -9.61 17.16 0.11
CA GLN A 599 -8.23 16.97 -0.37
C GLN A 599 -8.13 16.94 -1.90
N ARG A 600 -9.07 16.27 -2.58
CA ARG A 600 -9.13 16.26 -4.05
C ARG A 600 -9.35 17.65 -4.62
N LEU A 601 -10.26 18.42 -4.03
CA LEU A 601 -10.53 19.81 -4.42
C LEU A 601 -9.27 20.68 -4.29
N LEU A 602 -8.58 20.64 -3.14
CA LEU A 602 -7.35 21.42 -2.94
C LEU A 602 -6.24 21.05 -3.95
N LYS A 603 -6.13 19.77 -4.32
CA LYS A 603 -5.18 19.31 -5.34
C LYS A 603 -5.52 19.85 -6.73
N GLN A 604 -6.80 19.91 -7.09
CA GLN A 604 -7.24 20.52 -8.35
C GLN A 604 -6.94 22.03 -8.37
N CYS A 605 -7.24 22.74 -7.28
CA CYS A 605 -6.95 24.17 -7.16
C CYS A 605 -5.45 24.48 -7.26
N GLN A 606 -4.58 23.63 -6.70
CA GLN A 606 -3.12 23.80 -6.76
C GLN A 606 -2.57 23.95 -8.18
N ASP A 607 -3.11 23.20 -9.16
CA ASP A 607 -2.65 23.26 -10.54
C ASP A 607 -3.15 24.52 -11.28
N LEU A 608 -4.28 25.08 -10.84
CA LEU A 608 -4.95 26.22 -11.48
C LEU A 608 -4.63 27.58 -10.80
N ALA A 609 -4.16 27.57 -9.56
CA ALA A 609 -3.93 28.77 -8.75
C ALA A 609 -2.94 29.74 -9.39
N THR A 610 -1.75 29.26 -9.75
CA THR A 610 -0.68 30.12 -10.27
C THR A 610 -1.09 30.79 -11.58
N PRO A 611 -1.59 30.06 -12.60
CA PRO A 611 -2.07 30.69 -13.82
C PRO A 611 -3.24 31.66 -13.56
N GLY A 612 -4.19 31.30 -12.70
CA GLY A 612 -5.34 32.16 -12.41
C GLY A 612 -4.98 33.46 -11.69
N ILE A 613 -4.08 33.43 -10.70
CA ILE A 613 -3.62 34.65 -10.01
C ILE A 613 -2.84 35.57 -10.97
N VAL A 614 -2.03 35.02 -11.87
CA VAL A 614 -1.34 35.80 -12.92
C VAL A 614 -2.34 36.47 -13.86
N VAL A 615 -3.41 35.77 -14.23
CA VAL A 615 -4.52 36.35 -14.99
C VAL A 615 -5.16 37.52 -14.24
N LEU A 616 -5.50 37.33 -12.97
CA LEU A 616 -6.12 38.38 -12.16
C LEU A 616 -5.23 39.63 -12.11
N ASP A 617 -3.92 39.45 -11.93
CA ASP A 617 -2.97 40.56 -11.91
C ASP A 617 -2.95 41.34 -13.23
N GLU A 618 -2.96 40.65 -14.37
CA GLU A 618 -2.98 41.31 -15.68
C GLU A 618 -4.32 41.98 -15.99
N LEU A 619 -5.45 41.37 -15.60
CA LEU A 619 -6.78 41.96 -15.75
C LEU A 619 -6.90 43.28 -14.98
N ILE A 620 -6.40 43.32 -13.74
CA ILE A 620 -6.42 44.52 -12.88
C ILE A 620 -5.55 45.63 -13.48
N LYS A 621 -4.35 45.31 -13.99
CA LYS A 621 -3.44 46.30 -14.62
C LYS A 621 -4.03 46.96 -15.86
N LYS A 622 -4.99 46.30 -16.52
CA LYS A 622 -5.59 46.76 -17.77
C LYS A 622 -6.91 47.50 -17.57
N ALA A 623 -7.41 47.61 -16.34
CA ALA A 623 -8.56 48.43 -16.00
C ALA A 623 -8.30 49.92 -16.31
N VAL A 624 -9.35 50.65 -16.69
CA VAL A 624 -9.24 52.07 -17.07
C VAL A 624 -9.17 52.96 -15.83
N SER A 625 -9.76 52.50 -14.73
CA SER A 625 -9.69 53.12 -13.40
C SER A 625 -9.39 52.08 -12.31
N PRO A 626 -9.05 52.47 -11.06
CA PRO A 626 -8.92 51.51 -9.97
C PRO A 626 -10.23 50.75 -9.73
N VAL A 627 -10.29 49.52 -10.23
CA VAL A 627 -11.48 48.67 -10.12
C VAL A 627 -11.53 47.96 -8.78
N ARG A 628 -12.67 48.11 -8.10
CA ARG A 628 -13.02 47.28 -6.94
C ARG A 628 -13.48 45.91 -7.40
N LEU A 629 -12.73 44.87 -7.01
CA LEU A 629 -13.12 43.49 -7.22
C LEU A 629 -14.21 43.08 -6.22
N GLY A 630 -15.10 42.17 -6.66
CA GLY A 630 -16.15 41.62 -5.81
C GLY A 630 -15.60 40.74 -4.68
N ASP A 631 -16.39 40.60 -3.61
CA ASP A 631 -15.95 39.92 -2.38
C ASP A 631 -15.51 38.46 -2.60
N GLU A 632 -16.16 37.72 -3.50
CA GLU A 632 -15.76 36.35 -3.86
C GLU A 632 -14.34 36.26 -4.44
N VAL A 633 -13.92 37.26 -5.21
CA VAL A 633 -12.56 37.35 -5.74
C VAL A 633 -11.57 37.58 -4.60
N LEU A 634 -11.93 38.42 -3.63
CA LEU A 634 -11.08 38.76 -2.49
C LEU A 634 -10.95 37.61 -1.49
N PHE A 635 -12.02 36.86 -1.22
CA PHE A 635 -11.94 35.65 -0.41
C PHE A 635 -11.03 34.61 -1.05
N THR A 636 -11.06 34.53 -2.39
CA THR A 636 -10.18 33.65 -3.16
C THR A 636 -8.72 34.13 -3.12
N LEU A 637 -8.46 35.44 -3.30
CA LEU A 637 -7.14 36.02 -3.13
C LEU A 637 -6.60 35.82 -1.71
N LEU A 638 -7.45 35.98 -0.70
CA LEU A 638 -7.11 35.77 0.70
C LEU A 638 -6.67 34.32 0.95
N ALA A 639 -7.43 33.34 0.46
CA ALA A 639 -7.06 31.94 0.58
C ALA A 639 -5.76 31.60 -0.16
N CYS A 640 -5.56 32.16 -1.36
CA CYS A 640 -4.33 32.01 -2.14
C CYS A 640 -3.12 32.70 -1.51
N ALA A 641 -3.32 33.77 -0.74
CA ALA A 641 -2.29 34.54 -0.06
C ALA A 641 -1.88 33.95 1.30
N ASP A 642 -2.63 32.98 1.83
CA ASP A 642 -2.33 32.46 3.16
C ASP A 642 -1.06 31.62 3.17
N GLU A 643 -0.05 32.12 3.89
CA GLU A 643 1.24 31.45 4.04
C GLU A 643 1.12 30.08 4.72
N THR A 644 0.06 29.85 5.50
CA THR A 644 -0.16 28.57 6.19
C THR A 644 -0.71 27.46 5.29
N GLU A 645 -1.21 27.80 4.10
CA GLU A 645 -1.73 26.82 3.14
C GLU A 645 -0.60 26.15 2.35
N THR A 646 -0.71 24.84 2.11
CA THR A 646 0.32 24.07 1.39
C THR A 646 0.04 23.92 -0.11
N TRP A 647 -1.19 24.22 -0.54
CA TRP A 647 -1.61 24.01 -1.92
C TRP A 647 -1.15 25.15 -2.87
N PRO A 648 -1.15 26.45 -2.52
CA PRO A 648 -0.64 27.49 -3.41
C PRO A 648 0.89 27.49 -3.45
N ARG A 649 1.48 27.78 -4.61
CA ARG A 649 2.94 27.94 -4.76
C ARG A 649 3.42 29.24 -4.10
N PRO A 650 4.65 29.32 -3.58
CA PRO A 650 5.18 30.54 -2.93
C PRO A 650 5.04 31.81 -3.78
N GLU A 651 5.32 31.72 -5.09
CA GLU A 651 5.19 32.84 -6.04
C GLU A 651 3.72 33.30 -6.19
N THR A 652 2.77 32.37 -6.08
CA THR A 652 1.33 32.64 -6.15
C THR A 652 0.86 33.38 -4.91
N LYS A 653 1.37 32.98 -3.73
CA LYS A 653 1.05 33.64 -2.44
C LYS A 653 1.47 35.09 -2.43
N ALA A 654 2.73 35.37 -2.80
CA ALA A 654 3.25 36.74 -2.87
C ALA A 654 2.43 37.64 -3.82
N THR A 655 2.04 37.09 -4.98
CA THR A 655 1.23 37.82 -5.96
C THR A 655 -0.19 38.05 -5.46
N ALA A 656 -0.84 37.04 -4.89
CA ALA A 656 -2.19 37.16 -4.33
C ALA A 656 -2.22 38.15 -3.16
N GLN A 657 -1.22 38.13 -2.28
CA GLN A 657 -1.08 39.08 -1.16
C GLN A 657 -0.98 40.52 -1.67
N ARG A 658 -0.12 40.77 -2.66
CA ARG A 658 0.01 42.10 -3.28
C ARG A 658 -1.32 42.59 -3.86
N LEU A 659 -2.03 41.73 -4.59
CA LEU A 659 -3.33 42.09 -5.18
C LEU A 659 -4.37 42.38 -4.10
N LEU A 660 -4.41 41.59 -3.03
CA LEU A 660 -5.30 41.81 -1.91
C LEU A 660 -5.02 43.16 -1.22
N GLU A 661 -3.75 43.47 -0.95
CA GLU A 661 -3.36 44.76 -0.36
C GLU A 661 -3.70 45.96 -1.26
N GLN A 662 -3.51 45.82 -2.57
CA GLN A 662 -3.93 46.84 -3.53
C GLN A 662 -5.43 47.10 -3.45
N GLN A 663 -6.24 46.05 -3.34
CA GLN A 663 -7.70 46.15 -3.26
C GLN A 663 -8.22 46.74 -1.94
N LEU A 664 -7.46 46.58 -0.85
CA LEU A 664 -7.85 47.07 0.48
C LEU A 664 -7.36 48.48 0.79
N ASN A 665 -6.27 48.93 0.15
CA ASN A 665 -5.62 50.21 0.47
C ASN A 665 -5.72 51.26 -0.64
N ASN A 666 -5.87 50.86 -1.91
CA ASN A 666 -5.62 51.75 -3.06
C ASN A 666 -6.82 51.95 -3.99
N VAL A 667 -8.05 51.61 -3.56
CA VAL A 667 -9.27 51.75 -4.38
C VAL A 667 -10.20 52.84 -3.78
N PRO A 668 -10.56 53.89 -4.55
CA PRO A 668 -11.51 54.92 -4.11
C PRO A 668 -12.88 54.34 -3.77
N ASP A 669 -13.56 54.90 -2.76
CA ASP A 669 -14.92 54.51 -2.30
C ASP A 669 -15.07 53.05 -1.82
N ALA A 670 -13.96 52.31 -1.66
CA ALA A 670 -13.96 50.99 -1.05
C ALA A 670 -14.11 51.07 0.48
N PRO A 671 -14.73 50.06 1.13
CA PRO A 671 -14.73 49.97 2.59
C PRO A 671 -13.29 49.96 3.09
N THR A 672 -13.04 50.68 4.19
CA THR A 672 -11.73 50.63 4.87
C THR A 672 -11.37 49.18 5.20
N LYS A 673 -10.07 48.89 5.32
CA LYS A 673 -9.59 47.56 5.73
C LYS A 673 -10.27 47.05 7.02
N GLU A 674 -10.55 47.95 7.97
CA GLU A 674 -11.33 47.67 9.18
C GLU A 674 -12.78 47.29 8.88
N GLN A 675 -13.48 48.03 8.02
CA GLN A 675 -14.85 47.71 7.60
C GLN A 675 -14.92 46.39 6.83
N PHE A 676 -14.00 46.15 5.89
CA PHE A 676 -13.93 44.87 5.17
C PHE A 676 -13.72 43.69 6.13
N LEU A 677 -12.84 43.84 7.13
CA LEU A 677 -12.62 42.81 8.14
C LEU A 677 -13.88 42.58 8.99
N THR A 678 -14.50 43.64 9.49
CA THR A 678 -15.58 43.53 10.49
C THR A 678 -16.96 43.26 9.90
N GLU A 679 -17.31 43.89 8.78
CA GLU A 679 -18.63 43.79 8.15
C GLU A 679 -18.66 42.69 7.09
N THR A 680 -17.63 42.61 6.22
CA THR A 680 -17.59 41.63 5.14
C THR A 680 -17.08 40.27 5.62
N VAL A 681 -15.87 40.20 6.18
CA VAL A 681 -15.24 38.92 6.55
C VAL A 681 -15.89 38.31 7.79
N LEU A 682 -15.95 39.03 8.92
CA LEU A 682 -16.47 38.46 10.17
C LEU A 682 -18.00 38.30 10.16
N GLN A 683 -18.74 39.34 9.76
CA GLN A 683 -20.21 39.33 9.85
C GLN A 683 -20.91 38.67 8.66
N THR A 684 -20.55 39.03 7.44
CA THR A 684 -21.26 38.55 6.24
C THR A 684 -20.79 37.16 5.81
N TYR A 685 -19.49 36.88 5.94
CA TYR A 685 -18.91 35.64 5.44
C TYR A 685 -18.75 34.55 6.51
N LEU A 686 -17.97 34.80 7.57
CA LEU A 686 -17.64 33.76 8.56
C LEU A 686 -18.81 33.42 9.48
N ARG A 687 -19.54 34.41 10.00
CA ARG A 687 -20.62 34.16 10.97
C ARG A 687 -21.68 33.19 10.46
N PRO A 688 -22.21 33.28 9.22
CA PRO A 688 -23.15 32.29 8.69
C PRO A 688 -22.53 30.88 8.59
N LEU A 689 -21.29 30.77 8.12
CA LEU A 689 -20.61 29.49 7.92
C LEU A 689 -20.38 28.74 9.24
N PHE A 690 -20.07 29.45 10.33
CA PHE A 690 -19.83 28.85 11.64
C PHE A 690 -21.07 28.78 12.55
N SER A 691 -22.20 29.36 12.14
CA SER A 691 -23.39 29.53 12.99
C SER A 691 -23.98 28.23 13.56
N LYS A 692 -23.80 27.11 12.86
CA LYS A 692 -24.28 25.78 13.25
C LYS A 692 -23.25 24.96 14.05
N SER A 693 -21.95 25.32 14.01
CA SER A 693 -20.85 24.58 14.64
C SER A 693 -20.54 25.03 16.08
N LYS A 694 -21.56 25.39 16.86
CA LYS A 694 -21.41 26.17 18.11
C LYS A 694 -20.56 25.44 19.18
N PRO A 695 -19.53 26.09 19.75
CA PRO A 695 -18.78 25.54 20.87
C PRO A 695 -19.60 25.60 22.18
N ALA A 696 -19.62 24.50 22.93
CA ALA A 696 -20.45 24.36 24.15
C ALA A 696 -19.98 25.23 25.34
N SER A 697 -18.74 25.71 25.30
CA SER A 697 -18.12 26.51 26.38
C SER A 697 -18.54 27.98 26.39
N VAL A 698 -19.21 28.45 25.32
CA VAL A 698 -19.62 29.85 25.16
C VAL A 698 -21.04 30.00 24.61
N THR A 699 -21.67 31.10 24.96
CA THR A 699 -22.96 31.54 24.40
C THR A 699 -22.78 32.02 22.96
N ALA A 700 -23.89 32.23 22.23
CA ALA A 700 -23.87 32.78 20.88
C ALA A 700 -23.25 34.20 20.77
N SER A 701 -23.07 34.89 21.92
CA SER A 701 -22.37 36.17 22.03
C SER A 701 -20.90 36.04 22.44
N GLY A 702 -20.35 34.82 22.47
CA GLY A 702 -18.95 34.53 22.82
C GLY A 702 -18.64 34.60 24.32
N ARG A 703 -19.60 34.93 25.19
CA ARG A 703 -19.40 34.92 26.65
C ARG A 703 -19.39 33.49 27.19
N ARG A 704 -18.63 33.24 28.26
CA ARG A 704 -18.60 31.96 28.98
C ARG A 704 -20.02 31.48 29.31
N ALA A 705 -20.33 30.22 29.00
CA ALA A 705 -21.60 29.61 29.36
C ALA A 705 -21.60 29.22 30.86
N GLU A 706 -22.53 29.76 31.65
CA GLU A 706 -22.65 29.45 33.09
C GLU A 706 -23.26 28.06 33.35
N TYR A 707 -24.07 27.56 32.43
CA TYR A 707 -24.65 26.22 32.41
C TYR A 707 -24.13 25.47 31.17
N ALA A 708 -22.81 25.25 31.12
CA ALA A 708 -22.28 24.30 30.15
C ALA A 708 -22.73 22.90 30.63
N ASP A 709 -23.83 22.38 30.07
CA ASP A 709 -24.28 21.02 30.34
C ASP A 709 -23.07 20.08 30.23
N GLY A 710 -22.74 19.47 31.37
CA GLY A 710 -21.64 18.54 31.62
C GLY A 710 -20.55 18.42 30.55
N ALA A 711 -19.54 19.31 30.58
CA ALA A 711 -18.29 19.12 29.83
C ALA A 711 -17.55 17.80 30.18
N ALA A 712 -18.00 17.07 31.21
CA ALA A 712 -17.50 15.77 31.62
C ALA A 712 -18.17 14.55 30.94
N ASN A 713 -19.23 14.71 30.15
CA ASN A 713 -20.05 13.60 29.61
C ASN A 713 -19.99 13.42 28.08
N ARG A 714 -18.91 13.82 27.39
CA ARG A 714 -18.71 13.52 25.95
C ARG A 714 -18.23 12.08 25.68
N GLY A 715 -18.80 11.11 26.38
CA GLY A 715 -18.46 9.70 26.25
C GLY A 715 -19.26 8.91 25.21
N GLU A 716 -20.39 9.42 24.69
CA GLU A 716 -21.38 8.53 24.03
C GLU A 716 -22.02 9.04 22.72
N SER A 717 -21.58 10.16 22.12
CA SER A 717 -22.06 10.53 20.76
C SER A 717 -20.97 11.16 19.90
N MET A 718 -20.81 10.61 18.69
CA MET A 718 -19.89 11.11 17.68
C MET A 718 -20.28 12.53 17.24
N PRO A 719 -19.33 13.47 17.09
CA PRO A 719 -19.61 14.79 16.55
C PRO A 719 -20.21 14.69 15.14
N ASP A 720 -21.25 15.46 14.85
CA ASP A 720 -21.84 15.53 13.51
C ASP A 720 -20.86 16.24 12.54
N GLU A 721 -20.25 15.44 11.67
CA GLU A 721 -19.29 15.85 10.62
C GLU A 721 -19.97 16.04 9.25
N SER A 722 -21.17 16.63 9.21
CA SER A 722 -21.86 16.93 7.94
C SER A 722 -21.49 18.30 7.36
N ALA A 723 -21.56 18.41 6.02
CA ALA A 723 -21.46 19.70 5.33
C ALA A 723 -22.57 20.69 5.71
N LEU A 724 -23.70 20.19 6.22
CA LEU A 724 -24.82 21.01 6.70
C LEU A 724 -24.51 21.71 8.02
N ILE A 725 -23.72 21.09 8.90
CA ILE A 725 -23.31 21.66 10.21
C ILE A 725 -21.97 22.39 10.11
N LYS A 726 -21.04 21.91 9.28
CA LYS A 726 -19.69 22.48 9.10
C LYS A 726 -19.42 22.88 7.64
N PRO A 727 -20.19 23.81 7.04
CA PRO A 727 -19.96 24.25 5.66
C PRO A 727 -18.59 24.93 5.47
N TRP A 728 -18.04 25.55 6.52
CA TRP A 728 -16.68 26.11 6.56
C TRP A 728 -15.56 25.07 6.40
N LYS A 729 -15.86 23.79 6.62
CA LYS A 729 -14.89 22.67 6.56
C LYS A 729 -15.00 21.85 5.28
N TYR A 730 -16.20 21.76 4.71
CA TYR A 730 -16.49 20.83 3.61
C TYR A 730 -17.04 21.48 2.34
N THR A 731 -17.59 22.69 2.44
CA THR A 731 -18.18 23.40 1.30
C THR A 731 -17.28 24.54 0.85
N ASP A 732 -16.84 25.38 1.78
CA ASP A 732 -15.98 26.53 1.47
C ASP A 732 -14.70 26.46 2.29
N LEU A 733 -13.63 25.94 1.68
CA LEU A 733 -12.34 25.71 2.35
C LEU A 733 -11.55 27.02 2.56
N ARG A 734 -12.01 28.14 2.00
CA ARG A 734 -11.38 29.46 2.20
C ARG A 734 -11.61 30.00 3.60
N ALA A 735 -12.62 29.48 4.31
CA ALA A 735 -13.07 29.98 5.60
C ALA A 735 -11.94 30.03 6.64
N VAL A 736 -11.16 28.95 6.82
CA VAL A 736 -10.07 28.89 7.82
C VAL A 736 -8.99 29.94 7.53
N SER A 737 -8.64 30.14 6.26
CA SER A 737 -7.70 31.18 5.83
C SER A 737 -8.25 32.58 6.14
N ALA A 738 -9.55 32.81 5.93
CA ALA A 738 -10.22 34.06 6.28
C ALA A 738 -10.20 34.35 7.79
N VAL A 739 -10.38 33.33 8.64
CA VAL A 739 -10.21 33.49 10.11
C VAL A 739 -8.77 33.89 10.45
N GLY A 740 -7.79 33.18 9.86
CA GLY A 740 -6.37 33.44 10.10
C GLY A 740 -5.97 34.86 9.70
N TRP A 741 -6.41 35.30 8.52
CA TRP A 741 -6.21 36.68 8.07
C TRP A 741 -6.87 37.69 9.01
N ALA A 742 -8.13 37.48 9.42
CA ALA A 742 -8.82 38.40 10.33
C ALA A 742 -8.10 38.53 11.69
N ALA A 743 -7.59 37.45 12.26
CA ALA A 743 -6.80 37.49 13.51
C ALA A 743 -5.44 38.20 13.33
N ARG A 744 -4.80 38.03 12.17
CA ARG A 744 -3.52 38.69 11.83
C ARG A 744 -3.66 40.17 11.51
N GLU A 745 -4.78 40.61 10.98
CA GLU A 745 -4.98 42.02 10.60
C GLU A 745 -5.70 42.84 11.67
N ALA A 746 -6.47 42.22 12.56
CA ALA A 746 -7.11 42.92 13.66
C ALA A 746 -6.07 43.44 14.67
N ASP A 747 -6.17 44.71 15.02
CA ASP A 747 -5.39 45.32 16.08
C ASP A 747 -6.06 45.17 17.46
N SER A 748 -5.39 45.64 18.51
CA SER A 748 -5.87 45.48 19.88
C SER A 748 -7.20 46.22 20.14
N LEU A 749 -7.43 47.38 19.51
CA LEU A 749 -8.64 48.19 19.67
C LEU A 749 -9.84 47.54 18.99
N LEU A 750 -9.63 47.05 17.77
CA LEU A 750 -10.65 46.36 16.99
C LEU A 750 -11.07 45.05 17.67
N ILE A 751 -10.10 44.28 18.17
CA ILE A 751 -10.38 43.08 18.97
C ILE A 751 -11.17 43.46 20.23
N ALA A 752 -10.80 44.52 20.96
CA ALA A 752 -11.54 44.95 22.15
C ALA A 752 -13.03 45.25 21.87
N LYS A 753 -13.32 45.79 20.68
CA LYS A 753 -14.69 46.17 20.26
C LYS A 753 -15.47 44.99 19.67
N HIS A 754 -14.81 44.09 18.95
CA HIS A 754 -15.45 43.05 18.13
C HIS A 754 -15.10 41.61 18.52
N TRP A 755 -14.45 41.37 19.66
CA TRP A 755 -14.12 40.02 20.14
C TRP A 755 -15.28 39.00 20.07
N PRO A 756 -16.57 39.33 20.29
CA PRO A 756 -17.66 38.35 20.20
C PRO A 756 -17.76 37.64 18.84
N LEU A 757 -17.29 38.28 17.77
CA LEU A 757 -17.28 37.71 16.42
C LEU A 757 -16.14 36.71 16.20
N PHE A 758 -15.06 36.80 16.99
CA PHE A 758 -13.90 35.91 16.89
C PHE A 758 -14.06 34.64 17.74
N ILE A 759 -14.58 34.76 18.96
CA ILE A 759 -14.54 33.67 19.95
C ILE A 759 -15.19 32.37 19.46
N PRO A 760 -16.44 32.37 18.93
CA PRO A 760 -17.06 31.12 18.50
C PRO A 760 -16.25 30.44 17.42
N VAL A 761 -15.74 31.21 16.45
CA VAL A 761 -14.95 30.69 15.33
C VAL A 761 -13.63 30.09 15.80
N LEU A 762 -12.89 30.80 16.66
CA LEU A 762 -11.60 30.34 17.18
C LEU A 762 -11.75 29.06 18.01
N LEU A 763 -12.77 28.98 18.87
CA LEU A 763 -13.04 27.79 19.68
C LEU A 763 -13.48 26.61 18.81
N THR A 764 -14.33 26.83 17.80
CA THR A 764 -14.70 25.77 16.84
C THR A 764 -13.48 25.19 16.13
N LEU A 765 -12.49 26.01 15.76
CA LEU A 765 -11.26 25.51 15.11
C LEU A 765 -10.36 24.72 16.08
N VAL A 766 -10.21 25.17 17.33
CA VAL A 766 -9.40 24.48 18.36
C VAL A 766 -10.05 23.18 18.82
N ASP A 767 -11.38 23.13 18.87
CA ASP A 767 -12.14 21.94 19.27
C ASP A 767 -12.30 20.92 18.13
N ASP A 768 -11.96 21.26 16.87
CA ASP A 768 -12.16 20.36 15.73
C ASP A 768 -11.33 19.07 15.84
N VAL A 769 -11.88 17.96 15.38
CA VAL A 769 -11.24 16.63 15.46
C VAL A 769 -10.13 16.43 14.43
N THR A 770 -10.10 17.23 13.36
CA THR A 770 -9.09 17.10 12.30
C THR A 770 -7.79 17.79 12.70
N THR A 771 -6.70 17.02 12.80
CA THR A 771 -5.37 17.48 13.23
C THR A 771 -4.88 18.73 12.50
N SER A 772 -5.01 18.79 11.18
CA SER A 772 -4.55 19.95 10.38
C SER A 772 -5.33 21.24 10.70
N ILE A 773 -6.65 21.13 10.91
CA ILE A 773 -7.52 22.26 11.26
C ILE A 773 -7.24 22.71 12.68
N ARG A 774 -7.21 21.77 13.64
CA ARG A 774 -6.89 22.05 15.04
C ARG A 774 -5.55 22.74 15.19
N ARG A 775 -4.51 22.24 14.51
CA ARG A 775 -3.18 22.85 14.46
C ARG A 775 -3.26 24.31 13.99
N ARG A 776 -3.96 24.58 12.88
CA ARG A 776 -4.14 25.96 12.37
C ARG A 776 -4.94 26.81 13.36
N GLY A 777 -6.00 26.27 13.95
CA GLY A 777 -6.79 26.93 14.99
C GLY A 777 -5.94 27.40 16.17
N LEU A 778 -5.01 26.56 16.64
CA LEU A 778 -4.07 26.90 17.72
C LEU A 778 -3.11 28.02 17.34
N LEU A 779 -2.57 28.01 16.12
CA LEU A 779 -1.68 29.06 15.63
C LEU A 779 -2.43 30.40 15.50
N ILE A 780 -3.63 30.38 14.91
CA ILE A 780 -4.48 31.56 14.78
C ILE A 780 -4.88 32.10 16.15
N LEU A 781 -5.19 31.22 17.10
CA LEU A 781 -5.49 31.61 18.47
C LEU A 781 -4.28 32.24 19.17
N ALA A 782 -3.07 31.73 18.95
CA ALA A 782 -1.86 32.35 19.49
C ALA A 782 -1.63 33.77 18.95
N ASP A 783 -1.85 33.99 17.65
CA ASP A 783 -1.77 35.32 17.01
C ASP A 783 -2.82 36.28 17.57
N PHE A 784 -4.05 35.79 17.76
CA PHE A 784 -5.13 36.55 18.39
C PHE A 784 -4.78 36.92 19.84
N LEU A 785 -4.39 35.94 20.66
CA LEU A 785 -4.03 36.13 22.07
C LEU A 785 -2.91 37.14 22.25
N ALA A 786 -1.92 37.20 21.35
CA ALA A 786 -0.86 38.19 21.40
C ALA A 786 -1.37 39.64 21.41
N LYS A 787 -2.50 39.90 20.72
CA LYS A 787 -3.06 41.24 20.51
C LYS A 787 -4.27 41.57 21.38
N VAL A 788 -4.92 40.56 21.95
CA VAL A 788 -6.06 40.76 22.86
C VAL A 788 -5.61 41.59 24.07
N PRO A 789 -6.37 42.65 24.46
CA PRO A 789 -6.09 43.39 25.68
C PRO A 789 -6.31 42.53 26.94
N ASP A 790 -5.39 42.63 27.89
CA ASP A 790 -5.42 41.85 29.14
C ASP A 790 -6.73 42.05 29.91
N ARG A 791 -7.22 43.30 29.97
CA ARG A 791 -8.51 43.65 30.61
C ARG A 791 -9.67 42.87 29.99
N THR A 792 -9.70 42.72 28.66
CA THR A 792 -10.76 42.00 27.97
C THR A 792 -10.81 40.54 28.41
N LEU A 793 -9.66 39.86 28.58
CA LEU A 793 -9.63 38.46 29.04
C LEU A 793 -10.08 38.31 30.50
N HIS A 794 -9.73 39.26 31.36
CA HIS A 794 -10.10 39.25 32.77
C HIS A 794 -11.57 39.55 32.99
N ASP A 795 -12.08 40.62 32.38
CA ASP A 795 -13.44 41.12 32.62
C ASP A 795 -14.51 40.20 32.04
N THR A 796 -14.15 39.39 31.03
CA THR A 796 -15.08 38.47 30.34
C THR A 796 -14.97 37.01 30.79
N GLY A 797 -13.91 36.64 31.52
CA GLY A 797 -13.61 35.26 31.89
C GLY A 797 -13.12 34.37 30.73
N LEU A 798 -12.84 34.94 29.56
CA LEU A 798 -12.38 34.21 28.37
C LEU A 798 -11.04 33.49 28.57
N GLY A 799 -10.20 33.98 29.48
CA GLY A 799 -8.91 33.33 29.76
C GLY A 799 -9.07 31.85 30.14
N LYS A 800 -10.05 31.52 30.99
CA LYS A 800 -10.31 30.13 31.38
C LYS A 800 -10.95 29.30 30.27
N VAL A 801 -11.78 29.94 29.43
CA VAL A 801 -12.39 29.28 28.27
C VAL A 801 -11.32 28.81 27.27
N PHE A 802 -10.33 29.66 26.97
CA PHE A 802 -9.22 29.28 26.10
C PHE A 802 -8.32 28.23 26.73
N GLU A 803 -8.05 28.35 28.04
CA GLU A 803 -7.30 27.33 28.77
C GLU A 803 -7.97 25.96 28.62
N ASP A 804 -9.28 25.87 28.91
CA ASP A 804 -10.01 24.61 28.89
C ASP A 804 -10.18 24.04 27.46
N ALA A 805 -10.15 24.88 26.43
CA ALA A 805 -10.17 24.45 25.03
C ALA A 805 -8.79 23.92 24.55
N ILE A 806 -7.68 24.56 24.96
CA ILE A 806 -6.34 24.18 24.47
C ILE A 806 -5.80 22.95 25.23
N PHE A 807 -5.97 22.88 26.55
CA PHE A 807 -5.35 21.85 27.40
C PHE A 807 -5.61 20.39 26.95
N PRO A 808 -6.83 20.00 26.52
CA PRO A 808 -7.07 18.65 26.01
C PRO A 808 -6.14 18.25 24.87
N THR A 809 -5.64 19.21 24.08
CA THR A 809 -4.70 18.91 22.99
C THR A 809 -3.33 18.44 23.48
N LEU A 810 -2.93 18.74 24.72
CA LEU A 810 -1.68 18.22 25.29
C LEU A 810 -1.73 16.71 25.55
N ALA A 811 -2.92 16.11 25.59
CA ALA A 811 -3.12 14.68 25.75
C ALA A 811 -3.17 13.91 24.41
N PHE A 812 -3.00 14.59 23.27
CA PHE A 812 -2.94 13.96 21.94
C PHE A 812 -1.55 13.34 21.77
N LEU A 813 -1.40 12.13 22.31
CA LEU A 813 -0.15 11.39 22.41
C LEU A 813 -0.31 9.97 21.82
N PRO A 814 0.80 9.29 21.49
CA PRO A 814 0.82 7.88 21.05
C PRO A 814 0.09 6.97 22.03
N SER A 815 -0.50 5.89 21.50
CA SER A 815 -1.60 5.03 22.05
C SER A 815 -2.97 5.32 21.42
N LEU A 816 -3.26 6.58 21.09
CA LEU A 816 -4.52 6.99 20.44
C LEU A 816 -4.29 7.93 19.23
N THR A 817 -3.21 8.73 19.26
CA THR A 817 -2.86 9.66 18.17
C THR A 817 -1.47 9.30 17.61
N PRO A 818 -1.29 9.20 16.27
CA PRO A 818 0.03 8.91 15.69
C PRO A 818 1.10 9.90 16.15
N GLU A 819 2.36 9.44 16.27
CA GLU A 819 3.48 10.27 16.76
C GLU A 819 3.66 11.55 15.94
N ARG A 820 3.57 11.46 14.61
CA ARG A 820 3.66 12.61 13.72
C ARG A 820 2.60 13.67 14.02
N GLU A 821 1.35 13.25 14.19
CA GLU A 821 0.23 14.15 14.47
C GLU A 821 0.36 14.79 15.85
N SER A 822 0.82 14.01 16.84
CA SER A 822 1.11 14.49 18.19
C SER A 822 2.15 15.62 18.16
N VAL A 823 3.26 15.41 17.44
CA VAL A 823 4.33 16.42 17.27
C VAL A 823 3.81 17.70 16.60
N GLU A 824 2.95 17.55 15.60
CA GLU A 824 2.34 18.68 14.87
C GLU A 824 1.41 19.54 15.76
N LEU A 825 0.79 18.96 16.78
CA LEU A 825 -0.17 19.62 17.68
C LEU A 825 0.46 20.20 18.95
N LEU A 826 1.42 19.49 19.57
CA LEU A 826 1.99 19.86 20.86
C LEU A 826 2.66 21.25 20.82
N SER A 827 3.52 21.51 19.83
CA SER A 827 4.27 22.78 19.78
C SER A 827 3.34 24.00 19.65
N PRO A 828 2.35 24.02 18.73
CA PRO A 828 1.32 25.07 18.69
C PRO A 828 0.49 25.20 19.96
N ALA A 829 0.10 24.09 20.60
CA ALA A 829 -0.68 24.11 21.83
C ALA A 829 0.07 24.79 22.99
N TYR A 830 1.34 24.40 23.22
CA TYR A 830 2.20 25.07 24.20
C TYR A 830 2.43 26.55 23.85
N GLY A 831 2.60 26.86 22.56
CA GLY A 831 2.72 28.25 22.09
C GLY A 831 1.51 29.11 22.46
N ALA A 832 0.30 28.62 22.20
CA ALA A 832 -0.94 29.31 22.55
C ALA A 832 -1.12 29.46 24.08
N LEU A 833 -0.83 28.42 24.86
CA LEU A 833 -0.90 28.47 26.32
C LEU A 833 0.10 29.46 26.93
N ARG A 834 1.30 29.58 26.36
CA ARG A 834 2.27 30.60 26.80
C ARG A 834 1.81 32.01 26.50
N LYS A 835 1.28 32.27 25.30
CA LYS A 835 0.67 33.56 24.97
C LYS A 835 -0.50 33.89 25.89
N LEU A 836 -1.28 32.88 26.30
CA LEU A 836 -2.32 33.05 27.31
C LEU A 836 -1.74 33.37 28.70
N ALA A 837 -0.66 32.69 29.11
CA ALA A 837 0.02 32.93 30.38
C ALA A 837 0.60 34.33 30.50
N ASP A 838 1.15 34.88 29.40
CA ASP A 838 1.64 36.27 29.33
C ASP A 838 0.55 37.32 29.60
N LYS A 839 -0.71 36.96 29.37
CA LYS A 839 -1.88 37.81 29.60
C LYS A 839 -2.47 37.65 31.01
N GLN A 840 -1.92 36.76 31.84
CA GLN A 840 -2.37 36.56 33.22
C GLN A 840 -1.57 37.43 34.20
N PRO A 841 -2.19 37.99 35.24
CA PRO A 841 -1.50 38.83 36.20
C PRO A 841 -0.49 37.99 37.02
N THR A 842 0.65 38.60 37.32
CA THR A 842 1.75 37.99 38.10
C THR A 842 1.46 38.00 39.61
N ALA A 843 0.59 38.90 40.08
CA ALA A 843 0.07 38.96 41.43
C ALA A 843 -1.46 38.93 41.41
N GLY A 844 -2.09 38.20 42.33
CA GLY A 844 -3.53 38.31 42.54
C GLY A 844 -3.88 39.74 42.95
N LYS A 845 -4.69 40.44 42.13
CA LYS A 845 -5.28 41.73 42.54
C LYS A 845 -6.20 41.51 43.73
N GLU A 846 -6.34 42.55 44.57
CA GLU A 846 -7.17 42.57 45.78
C GLU A 846 -8.48 41.78 45.60
N GLY A 847 -8.55 40.62 46.25
CA GLY A 847 -9.72 39.73 46.22
C GLY A 847 -9.49 38.34 45.59
N ILE A 848 -8.46 38.14 44.75
CA ILE A 848 -8.16 36.82 44.15
C ILE A 848 -6.96 36.18 44.86
N ARG A 849 -7.18 35.07 45.59
CA ARG A 849 -6.08 34.23 46.12
C ARG A 849 -5.35 33.53 44.96
N GLY A 850 -4.06 33.82 44.77
CA GLY A 850 -3.17 33.04 43.89
C GLY A 850 -2.31 33.87 42.94
N LYS A 851 -1.37 33.21 42.24
CA LYS A 851 -0.57 33.77 41.13
C LYS A 851 -1.03 33.10 39.81
N PRO A 852 -2.03 33.65 39.10
CA PRO A 852 -2.67 32.97 37.96
C PRO A 852 -1.69 32.56 36.85
N LYS A 853 -0.74 33.42 36.46
CA LYS A 853 0.32 33.08 35.49
C LYS A 853 1.12 31.85 35.95
N ILE A 854 1.59 31.84 37.19
CA ILE A 854 2.39 30.74 37.75
C ILE A 854 1.57 29.46 37.88
N SER A 855 0.27 29.56 38.20
CA SER A 855 -0.63 28.40 38.25
C SER A 855 -0.80 27.74 36.89
N LEU A 856 -0.90 28.52 35.82
CA LEU A 856 -1.00 28.01 34.46
C LEU A 856 0.31 27.33 34.02
N LEU A 857 1.46 27.96 34.27
CA LEU A 857 2.77 27.38 33.95
C LEU A 857 3.05 26.08 34.74
N ASP A 858 2.67 26.04 36.03
CA ASP A 858 2.70 24.84 36.87
C ASP A 858 1.86 23.69 36.28
N ARG A 859 0.66 24.02 35.80
CA ARG A 859 -0.23 23.06 35.14
C ARG A 859 0.37 22.54 33.83
N MET A 860 0.98 23.42 33.03
CA MET A 860 1.67 23.03 31.79
C MET A 860 2.84 22.05 32.04
N LEU A 861 3.61 22.24 33.11
CA LEU A 861 4.65 21.27 33.48
C LEU A 861 4.05 19.93 33.94
N ARG A 862 3.09 19.96 34.87
CA ARG A 862 2.54 18.72 35.44
C ARG A 862 1.69 17.93 34.46
N GLU A 863 0.64 18.55 33.93
CA GLU A 863 -0.37 17.90 33.09
C GLU A 863 0.07 17.84 31.61
N GLY A 864 1.03 18.66 31.21
CA GLY A 864 1.60 18.64 29.86
C GLY A 864 2.93 17.90 29.79
N VAL A 865 3.99 18.51 30.29
CA VAL A 865 5.37 18.02 30.09
C VAL A 865 5.62 16.68 30.75
N PHE A 866 5.38 16.57 32.05
CA PHE A 866 5.67 15.34 32.79
C PHE A 866 4.73 14.22 32.39
N MET A 867 3.42 14.49 32.31
CA MET A 867 2.47 13.46 31.89
C MET A 867 2.70 13.01 30.45
N GLY A 868 3.03 13.94 29.55
CA GLY A 868 3.42 13.63 28.19
C GLY A 868 4.67 12.76 28.12
N TYR A 869 5.70 13.06 28.92
CA TYR A 869 6.92 12.27 28.98
C TYR A 869 6.65 10.87 29.51
N PHE A 870 5.94 10.73 30.64
CA PHE A 870 5.67 9.40 31.21
C PHE A 870 4.85 8.51 30.28
N HIS A 871 3.95 9.11 29.50
CA HIS A 871 3.10 8.39 28.54
C HIS A 871 3.82 8.05 27.23
N ALA A 872 4.73 8.90 26.77
CA ALA A 872 5.35 8.79 25.44
C ALA A 872 6.88 8.79 25.45
N LYS A 873 7.53 8.36 26.56
CA LYS A 873 9.00 8.33 26.71
C LYS A 873 9.73 7.51 25.64
N GLU A 874 9.07 6.51 25.06
CA GLU A 874 9.60 5.67 23.97
C GLU A 874 9.65 6.44 22.62
N HIS A 875 8.93 7.56 22.49
CA HIS A 875 8.81 8.34 21.26
C HIS A 875 9.77 9.53 21.27
N VAL A 876 10.97 9.30 20.72
CA VAL A 876 12.09 10.25 20.68
C VAL A 876 11.68 11.65 20.22
N LYS A 877 10.83 11.78 19.18
CA LYS A 877 10.43 13.10 18.67
C LYS A 877 9.46 13.85 19.60
N ILE A 878 8.67 13.14 20.38
CA ILE A 878 7.81 13.77 21.40
C ILE A 878 8.65 14.21 22.57
N VAL A 879 9.57 13.38 23.05
CA VAL A 879 10.52 13.73 24.11
C VAL A 879 11.32 14.99 23.73
N GLU A 880 11.78 15.08 22.48
CA GLU A 880 12.44 16.27 21.91
C GLU A 880 11.56 17.53 22.05
N VAL A 881 10.28 17.45 21.64
CA VAL A 881 9.33 18.58 21.77
C VAL A 881 9.13 18.96 23.24
N LEU A 882 8.86 18.01 24.13
CA LEU A 882 8.61 18.28 25.55
C LEU A 882 9.82 18.94 26.24
N CYS A 883 11.05 18.48 25.92
CA CYS A 883 12.28 19.11 26.41
C CYS A 883 12.43 20.55 25.88
N ARG A 884 12.16 20.79 24.59
CA ARG A 884 12.18 22.14 24.02
C ARG A 884 11.15 23.07 24.68
N GLN A 885 9.96 22.57 25.00
CA GLN A 885 8.91 23.36 25.67
C GLN A 885 9.19 23.61 27.15
N THR A 886 9.92 22.71 27.82
CA THR A 886 10.32 22.87 29.22
C THR A 886 11.13 24.15 29.42
N ARG A 887 12.06 24.47 28.51
CA ARG A 887 12.94 25.64 28.59
C ARG A 887 12.21 26.97 28.82
N PRO A 888 11.34 27.44 27.89
CA PRO A 888 10.66 28.71 28.08
C PRO A 888 9.68 28.70 29.26
N ILE A 889 9.11 27.55 29.62
CA ILE A 889 8.24 27.45 30.81
C ILE A 889 9.06 27.73 32.08
N LEU A 890 10.26 27.15 32.19
CA LEU A 890 11.14 27.39 33.34
C LEU A 890 11.60 28.84 33.43
N ASP A 891 11.96 29.46 32.29
CA ASP A 891 12.38 30.87 32.25
C ASP A 891 11.24 31.81 32.71
N GLU A 892 9.99 31.50 32.36
CA GLU A 892 8.83 32.28 32.80
C GLU A 892 8.43 32.00 34.26
N MET A 893 8.69 30.80 34.78
CA MET A 893 8.43 30.44 36.18
C MET A 893 9.48 30.99 37.15
N GLY A 894 10.73 31.12 36.71
CA GLY A 894 11.86 31.49 37.56
C GLY A 894 12.02 30.54 38.75
N VAL A 895 12.29 31.10 39.94
CA VAL A 895 12.48 30.35 41.19
C VAL A 895 11.28 29.45 41.58
N HIS A 896 10.09 29.71 41.03
CA HIS A 896 8.92 28.85 41.28
C HIS A 896 9.04 27.45 40.66
N ALA A 897 9.99 27.24 39.74
CA ALA A 897 10.30 25.93 39.17
C ALA A 897 10.93 24.95 40.17
N VAL A 898 11.52 25.44 41.27
CA VAL A 898 12.24 24.63 42.28
C VAL A 898 11.41 23.45 42.80
N LYS A 899 10.09 23.63 42.97
CA LYS A 899 9.19 22.57 43.46
C LYS A 899 9.06 21.37 42.52
N HIS A 900 9.50 21.52 41.26
CA HIS A 900 9.47 20.48 40.23
C HIS A 900 10.83 19.81 40.02
N LEU A 901 11.88 20.16 40.78
CA LEU A 901 13.20 19.53 40.66
C LEU A 901 13.13 18.00 40.75
N LYS A 902 12.25 17.49 41.61
CA LYS A 902 12.01 16.06 41.81
C LYS A 902 11.50 15.30 40.58
N ASP A 903 10.93 16.01 39.61
CA ASP A 903 10.40 15.43 38.38
C ASP A 903 11.29 15.82 37.18
N LEU A 904 11.80 17.06 37.16
CA LEU A 904 12.68 17.60 36.11
C LEU A 904 14.03 16.88 36.03
N ILE A 905 14.72 16.70 37.16
CA ILE A 905 16.07 16.14 37.17
C ILE A 905 16.04 14.65 36.77
N PRO A 906 15.17 13.79 37.33
CA PRO A 906 15.09 12.40 36.89
C PRO A 906 14.70 12.24 35.42
N MET A 907 13.76 13.05 34.93
CA MET A 907 13.37 13.04 33.50
C MET A 907 14.55 13.38 32.59
N LEU A 908 15.26 14.48 32.86
CA LEU A 908 16.39 14.92 32.03
C LEU A 908 17.59 13.99 32.15
N SER A 909 17.87 13.49 33.36
CA SER A 909 18.92 12.50 33.62
C SER A 909 18.67 11.25 32.79
N ALA A 910 17.47 10.65 32.87
CA ALA A 910 17.12 9.44 32.13
C ALA A 910 17.32 9.59 30.61
N ILE A 911 17.00 10.77 30.04
CA ILE A 911 17.21 11.05 28.61
C ILE A 911 18.71 11.17 28.28
N MET A 912 19.47 11.88 29.12
CA MET A 912 20.89 12.15 28.87
C MET A 912 21.78 10.92 29.11
N THR A 913 21.37 10.01 30.00
CA THR A 913 22.12 8.79 30.33
C THR A 913 21.76 7.58 29.47
N ASP A 914 20.83 7.71 28.52
CA ASP A 914 20.48 6.58 27.63
C ASP A 914 21.67 6.22 26.72
N PRO A 915 22.11 4.94 26.67
CA PRO A 915 23.19 4.50 25.78
C PRO A 915 22.95 4.77 24.30
N PHE A 916 21.69 4.82 23.87
CA PHE A 916 21.29 5.08 22.48
C PHE A 916 20.96 6.55 22.21
N ALA A 917 21.03 7.44 23.21
CA ALA A 917 20.81 8.88 23.05
C ALA A 917 21.63 9.54 21.91
N PRO A 918 22.90 9.15 21.64
CA PRO A 918 23.67 9.71 20.53
C PRO A 918 23.01 9.53 19.15
N VAL A 919 22.18 8.50 18.96
CA VAL A 919 21.44 8.27 17.70
C VAL A 919 20.37 9.36 17.48
N ALA A 920 19.97 10.09 18.52
CA ALA A 920 18.97 11.16 18.50
C ALA A 920 19.56 12.51 19.00
N PRO A 921 20.50 13.12 18.27
CA PRO A 921 21.28 14.26 18.77
C PRO A 921 20.44 15.51 19.07
N GLU A 922 19.35 15.74 18.33
CA GLU A 922 18.42 16.86 18.56
C GLU A 922 17.66 16.75 19.89
N THR A 923 17.28 15.53 20.27
CA THR A 923 16.60 15.25 21.54
C THR A 923 17.56 15.48 22.71
N LEU A 924 18.78 15.00 22.57
CA LEU A 924 19.84 15.17 23.55
C LEU A 924 20.20 16.66 23.74
N LEU A 925 20.30 17.41 22.64
CA LEU A 925 20.54 18.86 22.66
C LEU A 925 19.42 19.58 23.41
N ALA A 926 18.16 19.24 23.13
CA ALA A 926 17.00 19.81 23.81
C ALA A 926 17.01 19.52 25.33
N ALA A 927 17.40 18.31 25.73
CA ALA A 927 17.51 17.92 27.14
C ALA A 927 18.63 18.66 27.87
N ILE A 928 19.82 18.77 27.26
CA ILE A 928 20.95 19.54 27.82
C ILE A 928 20.54 21.01 28.01
N GLN A 929 19.92 21.62 27.00
CA GLN A 929 19.47 23.01 27.08
C GLN A 929 18.35 23.20 28.11
N ALA A 930 17.47 22.22 28.32
CA ALA A 930 16.49 22.23 29.40
C ALA A 930 17.17 22.14 30.77
N LEU A 931 18.18 21.29 30.92
CA LEU A 931 18.97 21.18 32.15
C LEU A 931 19.69 22.49 32.49
N GLN A 932 20.24 23.19 31.50
CA GLN A 932 20.81 24.52 31.70
C GLN A 932 19.78 25.52 32.24
N ARG A 933 18.51 25.45 31.80
CA ARG A 933 17.42 26.28 32.36
C ARG A 933 17.06 25.86 33.78
N VAL A 934 17.14 24.58 34.10
CA VAL A 934 17.00 24.10 35.48
C VAL A 934 18.11 24.69 36.36
N LEU A 935 19.37 24.62 35.92
CA LEU A 935 20.49 25.24 36.62
C LEU A 935 20.27 26.75 36.81
N ALA A 936 19.87 27.47 35.77
CA ALA A 936 19.67 28.92 35.83
C ALA A 936 18.53 29.34 36.78
N ASN A 937 17.42 28.60 36.81
CA ASN A 937 16.21 28.99 37.56
C ASN A 937 16.10 28.32 38.94
N CYS A 938 16.76 27.18 39.16
CA CYS A 938 16.67 26.39 40.38
C CYS A 938 17.99 26.31 41.16
N TRP A 939 19.02 27.08 40.77
CA TRP A 939 20.34 27.07 41.42
C TRP A 939 20.35 27.11 42.96
N PRO A 940 19.43 27.80 43.68
CA PRO A 940 19.52 27.87 45.14
C PRO A 940 19.30 26.52 45.84
N ARG A 941 18.79 25.50 45.15
CA ARG A 941 18.46 24.18 45.70
C ARG A 941 19.29 23.03 45.10
N ILE A 942 20.31 23.36 44.30
CA ILE A 942 21.14 22.37 43.62
C ILE A 942 22.40 22.02 44.44
N PRO A 943 23.21 22.98 44.92
CA PRO A 943 24.40 22.70 45.72
C PRO A 943 24.07 21.90 47.00
N GLY A 944 24.88 20.88 47.30
CA GLY A 944 24.74 20.05 48.51
C GLY A 944 23.46 19.19 48.56
N SER A 945 22.75 19.07 47.43
CA SER A 945 21.53 18.26 47.31
C SER A 945 21.78 16.99 46.50
N PRO A 946 20.92 15.97 46.60
CA PRO A 946 20.99 14.79 45.73
C PRO A 946 20.95 15.12 44.23
N TRP A 947 20.37 16.27 43.87
CA TRP A 947 20.30 16.72 42.48
C TRP A 947 21.67 17.09 41.91
N GLN A 948 22.62 17.52 42.74
CA GLN A 948 23.98 17.82 42.31
C GLN A 948 24.65 16.58 41.71
N ASP A 949 24.63 15.48 42.44
CA ASP A 949 25.28 14.22 42.04
C ASP A 949 24.59 13.60 40.82
N GLU A 950 23.26 13.67 40.77
CA GLU A 950 22.48 13.20 39.62
C GLU A 950 22.81 13.98 38.34
N ILE A 951 22.99 15.30 38.44
CA ILE A 951 23.41 16.14 37.31
C ILE A 951 24.83 15.80 36.86
N ILE A 952 25.76 15.59 37.80
CA ILE A 952 27.14 15.18 37.48
C ILE A 952 27.13 13.84 36.75
N ASN A 953 26.36 12.87 37.25
CA ASN A 953 26.20 11.55 36.63
C ASN A 953 25.64 11.66 35.20
N ALA A 954 24.60 12.48 35.00
CA ALA A 954 24.01 12.71 33.68
C ALA A 954 25.02 13.30 32.68
N LEU A 955 25.83 14.29 33.10
CA LEU A 955 26.87 14.89 32.26
C LEU A 955 27.98 13.88 31.91
N VAL A 956 28.42 13.08 32.88
CA VAL A 956 29.47 12.07 32.71
C VAL A 956 29.05 11.00 31.71
N LEU A 957 27.90 10.35 31.93
CA LEU A 957 27.45 9.25 31.07
C LEU A 957 27.11 9.74 29.67
N CYS A 958 26.45 10.90 29.55
CA CYS A 958 26.15 11.50 28.26
C CYS A 958 27.43 11.77 27.44
N TRP A 959 28.50 12.26 28.09
CA TRP A 959 29.78 12.52 27.43
C TRP A 959 30.45 11.23 26.95
N LEU A 960 30.45 10.18 27.77
CA LEU A 960 31.04 8.89 27.41
C LEU A 960 30.32 8.24 26.24
N HIS A 961 28.97 8.22 26.24
CA HIS A 961 28.19 7.67 25.14
C HIS A 961 28.41 8.43 23.82
N LEU A 962 28.51 9.76 23.86
CA LEU A 962 28.82 10.57 22.66
C LEU A 962 30.20 10.24 22.08
N ASP A 963 31.17 9.98 22.94
CA ASP A 963 32.54 9.71 22.55
C ASP A 963 32.72 8.25 22.06
N GLU A 964 31.85 7.31 22.47
CA GLU A 964 31.79 5.93 21.96
C GLU A 964 31.13 5.82 20.57
N HIS A 965 30.19 6.71 20.26
CA HIS A 965 29.42 6.71 19.01
C HIS A 965 30.03 7.59 17.89
N GLU A 966 31.23 8.15 18.08
CA GLU A 966 31.90 9.06 17.15
C GLU A 966 32.40 8.34 15.87
N GLN A 967 31.48 8.04 14.94
CA GLN A 967 31.82 7.34 13.68
C GLN A 967 32.34 8.27 12.55
N SER A 968 32.25 9.60 12.69
CA SER A 968 32.91 10.59 11.81
C SER A 968 32.96 11.99 12.45
N PRO A 969 34.12 12.67 12.54
CA PRO A 969 34.31 13.94 13.25
C PRO A 969 33.76 15.19 12.51
N THR A 970 32.73 15.05 11.67
CA THR A 970 32.27 16.11 10.73
C THR A 970 30.79 16.48 10.83
N SER A 971 30.03 15.93 11.77
CA SER A 971 28.64 16.38 11.99
C SER A 971 28.61 17.59 12.93
N ASP A 972 28.24 18.76 12.41
CA ASP A 972 28.13 20.03 13.17
C ASP A 972 27.32 19.90 14.47
N VAL A 973 26.32 18.99 14.50
CA VAL A 973 25.45 18.76 15.66
C VAL A 973 26.18 18.06 16.82
N TYR A 974 27.11 17.14 16.55
CA TYR A 974 27.89 16.47 17.60
C TYR A 974 28.90 17.41 18.26
N ILE A 975 29.48 18.31 17.46
CA ILE A 975 30.35 19.40 17.96
C ILE A 975 29.53 20.31 18.89
N GLN A 976 28.32 20.69 18.46
CA GLN A 976 27.42 21.50 19.27
C GLN A 976 27.06 20.80 20.59
N LEU A 977 26.77 19.49 20.58
CA LEU A 977 26.48 18.73 21.80
C LEU A 977 27.65 18.73 22.80
N LYS A 978 28.88 18.44 22.34
CA LYS A 978 30.08 18.48 23.19
C LYS A 978 30.29 19.90 23.75
N GLN A 979 30.07 20.96 22.96
CA GLN A 979 30.15 22.36 23.41
C GLN A 979 29.09 22.72 24.47
N GLU A 980 27.86 22.24 24.31
CA GLU A 980 26.76 22.50 25.25
C GLU A 980 26.95 21.75 26.56
N LEU A 981 27.50 20.53 26.54
CA LEU A 981 27.90 19.79 27.75
C LEU A 981 29.02 20.51 28.51
N LEU A 982 30.04 21.00 27.80
CA LEU A 982 31.12 21.82 28.40
C LEU A 982 30.57 23.09 29.05
N THR A 983 29.63 23.76 28.37
CA THR A 983 28.97 24.95 28.90
C THR A 983 28.19 24.61 30.17
N THR A 984 27.44 23.50 30.16
CA THR A 984 26.66 23.03 31.31
C THR A 984 27.56 22.67 32.51
N SER A 985 28.67 21.98 32.26
CA SER A 985 29.70 21.67 33.27
C SER A 985 30.29 22.93 33.90
N LYS A 986 30.64 23.95 33.09
CA LYS A 986 31.13 25.25 33.58
C LYS A 986 30.08 26.00 34.41
N VAL A 987 28.82 26.00 33.97
CA VAL A 987 27.71 26.62 34.73
C VAL A 987 27.55 25.94 36.08
N LEU A 988 27.56 24.60 36.13
CA LEU A 988 27.50 23.85 37.39
C LEU A 988 28.69 24.19 38.30
N ALA A 989 29.92 24.23 37.76
CA ALA A 989 31.11 24.61 38.52
C ALA A 989 31.02 26.03 39.10
N ALA A 990 30.46 26.99 38.34
CA ALA A 990 30.25 28.35 38.80
C ALA A 990 29.20 28.41 39.93
N LEU A 991 28.10 27.66 39.82
CA LEU A 991 27.05 27.60 40.84
C LEU A 991 27.55 27.02 42.17
N LEU A 992 28.38 25.98 42.13
CA LEU A 992 28.94 25.36 43.32
C LEU A 992 29.98 26.25 44.04
N LYS A 993 30.59 27.21 43.32
CA LYS A 993 31.47 28.23 43.90
C LYS A 993 30.71 29.38 44.56
N THR A 994 29.47 29.65 44.15
CA THR A 994 28.67 30.79 44.63
C THR A 994 27.73 30.46 45.79
N SER A 995 27.51 29.19 46.12
CA SER A 995 26.70 28.75 47.26
C SER A 995 27.39 29.02 48.61
N LYS A 996 27.38 30.27 49.07
CA LYS A 996 27.83 30.66 50.41
C LYS A 996 26.67 30.73 51.40
N ALA A 997 26.79 30.03 52.52
CA ALA A 997 26.49 30.58 53.84
C ALA A 997 27.84 30.80 54.55
N GLU A 998 27.93 31.78 55.45
CA GLU A 998 29.19 32.34 55.96
C GLU A 998 30.12 31.35 56.71
N ASP A 999 29.70 30.10 56.99
CA ASP A 999 30.45 29.14 57.80
C ASP A 999 30.58 27.69 57.22
N GLU A 1000 30.26 27.43 55.94
CA GLU A 1000 30.45 26.10 55.32
C GLU A 1000 31.52 26.08 54.22
N ALA A 1001 32.32 25.00 54.17
CA ALA A 1001 33.39 24.81 53.18
C ALA A 1001 32.78 24.71 51.77
N ALA A 1002 33.31 25.50 50.83
CA ALA A 1002 32.87 25.49 49.44
C ALA A 1002 32.95 24.07 48.85
N THR A 1003 31.84 23.57 48.32
CA THR A 1003 31.82 22.29 47.62
C THR A 1003 32.45 22.49 46.24
N GLU A 1004 33.74 22.24 46.08
CA GLU A 1004 34.36 22.37 44.76
C GLU A 1004 33.95 21.20 43.86
N LEU A 1005 33.47 21.48 42.65
CA LEU A 1005 33.16 20.45 41.65
C LEU A 1005 34.34 19.49 41.43
N SER A 1006 35.57 20.02 41.48
CA SER A 1006 36.85 19.28 41.39
C SER A 1006 36.91 18.11 42.37
N SER A 1007 36.45 18.28 43.61
CA SER A 1007 36.47 17.25 44.65
C SER A 1007 35.59 16.05 44.32
N HIS A 1008 34.49 16.26 43.59
CA HIS A 1008 33.55 15.21 43.21
C HIS A 1008 33.94 14.52 41.89
N VAL A 1009 34.50 15.27 40.93
CA VAL A 1009 34.87 14.72 39.62
C VAL A 1009 36.29 14.17 39.54
N ALA A 1010 37.23 14.59 40.39
CA ALA A 1010 38.61 14.11 40.34
C ALA A 1010 38.76 12.57 40.47
N PRO A 1011 38.01 11.88 41.36
CA PRO A 1011 38.02 10.42 41.40
C PRO A 1011 37.44 9.76 40.13
N LEU A 1012 36.51 10.43 39.45
CA LEU A 1012 35.89 9.96 38.21
C LEU A 1012 36.87 10.11 37.03
N VAL A 1013 37.51 11.27 36.89
CA VAL A 1013 38.54 11.53 35.85
C VAL A 1013 39.75 10.61 36.02
N ALA A 1014 40.13 10.29 37.27
CA ALA A 1014 41.21 9.34 37.55
C ALA A 1014 40.88 7.90 37.10
N LYS A 1015 39.59 7.52 37.14
CA LYS A 1015 39.12 6.20 36.66
C LYS A 1015 38.87 6.17 35.15
N GLU A 1016 38.40 7.28 34.58
CA GLU A 1016 38.08 7.41 33.15
C GLU A 1016 38.70 8.69 32.57
N PRO A 1017 39.92 8.60 31.98
CA PRO A 1017 40.67 9.76 31.49
C PRO A 1017 39.96 10.58 30.42
N ARG A 1018 39.02 9.98 29.66
CA ARG A 1018 38.23 10.68 28.62
C ARG A 1018 37.40 11.84 29.17
N LEU A 1019 37.09 11.83 30.47
CA LEU A 1019 36.34 12.89 31.16
C LEU A 1019 37.15 14.17 31.41
N ALA A 1020 38.48 14.13 31.26
CA ALA A 1020 39.33 15.30 31.45
C ALA A 1020 38.99 16.46 30.49
N ALA A 1021 38.42 16.14 29.32
CA ALA A 1021 37.95 17.15 28.37
C ALA A 1021 36.66 17.83 28.87
N LEU A 1022 35.72 17.09 29.47
CA LEU A 1022 34.46 17.62 30.04
C LEU A 1022 34.68 18.44 31.32
N PHE A 1023 35.64 18.00 32.15
CA PHE A 1023 36.03 18.65 33.40
C PHE A 1023 37.51 19.03 33.35
N PRO A 1024 37.87 20.10 32.62
CA PRO A 1024 39.25 20.50 32.49
C PRO A 1024 39.86 20.82 33.87
N PRO A 1025 41.09 20.37 34.16
CA PRO A 1025 41.77 20.70 35.40
C PRO A 1025 41.92 22.22 35.50
N ASN A 1026 41.56 22.80 36.65
CA ASN A 1026 41.60 24.24 36.90
C ASN A 1026 42.95 24.82 36.45
N SER A 1027 42.96 25.63 35.38
CA SER A 1027 44.07 26.55 35.11
C SER A 1027 43.96 27.75 36.08
N PRO A 1028 45.04 28.11 36.79
CA PRO A 1028 45.00 29.15 37.82
C PRO A 1028 45.02 30.58 37.27
N ASP A 1029 44.37 30.85 36.13
CA ASP A 1029 44.30 32.21 35.56
C ASP A 1029 43.05 32.40 34.68
N SER A 1030 41.98 32.95 35.28
CA SER A 1030 41.09 33.90 34.59
C SER A 1030 40.28 34.67 35.62
N SER A 1031 40.69 35.92 35.85
CA SER A 1031 39.97 36.94 36.61
C SER A 1031 38.54 37.15 36.10
N PRO A 1032 37.61 37.63 36.95
CA PRO A 1032 36.23 37.87 36.56
C PRO A 1032 36.15 39.16 35.74
N ALA A 1033 35.73 39.07 34.49
CA ALA A 1033 35.37 40.23 33.68
C ALA A 1033 33.91 40.11 33.21
N HIS A 1034 33.09 40.95 33.83
CA HIS A 1034 31.77 41.45 33.43
C HIS A 1034 30.59 40.48 33.32
N ALA A 1035 29.70 40.63 34.32
CA ALA A 1035 28.31 40.19 34.35
C ALA A 1035 27.40 41.06 33.47
#